data_AF-A0A7R9Z1G9-F1
#
_entry.id   AF-A0A7R9Z1G9-F1
#
_cell.length_a   1.000
_cell.length_b   1.000
_cell.length_c   1.000
_cell.angle_alpha   90.00
_cell.angle_beta   90.00
_cell.angle_gamma   90.00
#
_symmetry.space_group_name_H-M   'P 1'
#
loop_
_entity.id
_entity.type
_entity.pdbx_description
1 polymer ?
#
loop_
_entity_poly.entity_id
_entity_poly.type
_entity_poly.pdbx_seq_one_letter_code
_entity_poly.pdbx_strand_id
1 'polypeptide(L)'
;QPQPQQQRQRQRQRQRQRQLFGTMADDPNDAASRPEPLAEESSMSHLPPFANSENRALDKAVRDLEKDLDGTESMLQENADRIGVMTEHLKNVQSEIKYTQGRVEAKTKEIDTETHLRALAERETGRVNNDISKMQAEREELAGKVTSLQNQIYKATEKMEQFKLLMNWNQEEIEQWALAQRQKEEDNAALEKYHHQDSARVRDLLMQQEKTSKAVVAKKAELDDEVMETQAAQIQLDKAADDFRKLHAERQELVRQWDDAMEAMKNRDTAIAVASEAFANKKAELRATKQELDAQARFLEDEGINNKEVDARIAMFDRDVSRQRDVLLEEQKRLGEYNNQVEAIKNTLSKAATELAQASAQSANAKSDLDTKRQRLDAARKRYALLKHRLETEFSALDGLDVKVSELEVMRREAEAALSAAGKLNEALKKEQFRRSQRLYELRARERQLISEISGGQGQNKNLASRIGQLDEQVIRQQELLYNVEFQLQQMERKVARAGGQRSEEETKVLNARIEKLTAILEAVNMEHGMLLEQVKRSEDDLLKARRTNGRLQADRSKIEETTGTQRLENEMTLRALKSAVDAKEKAMVDHDVTQLEVKRVRDILAMNADQVFSLENRKAQLQMSMEERRHEVEVHRDALRMELKLVRDDVHRITLELNERLLKVRALQNKFETVNAKTTAQGGGEEHSQAYYVIRAAQEREELQRQGDQLDVKIRKAEQEVGALEATLGQLMMANGSFGARFKKVETREAIAERAELRARLDKTYDKLKFKRQEEAALVMDLQQVDSRLSNLSAEHQHMASTVGELSRRATEAQRACDDQSAKLARAQERVARLQAGTGGDAPLIKEADLAEVREITRAMLGELANLAAASPELGLAQHVE
;
A
#
# COMPACT_ATOMS: atom_id res chain seq x y z
N GLN A 1 -73.00 61.65 14.84
CA GLN A 1 -72.42 62.99 15.03
C GLN A 1 -71.34 63.19 13.98
N PRO A 2 -71.21 64.36 13.34
CA PRO A 2 -72.29 65.25 12.88
C PRO A 2 -72.07 65.63 11.39
N GLN A 3 -73.07 65.86 10.54
CA GLN A 3 -74.05 66.96 10.56
C GLN A 3 -73.38 68.37 10.54
N PRO A 4 -74.05 69.43 10.07
CA PRO A 4 -74.67 69.69 8.76
C PRO A 4 -74.52 71.20 8.43
N GLN A 5 -75.57 71.81 7.85
CA GLN A 5 -75.92 73.25 7.91
C GLN A 5 -75.17 74.17 6.93
N GLN A 6 -75.79 75.18 6.35
CA GLN A 6 -77.19 75.61 6.15
C GLN A 6 -77.04 76.95 5.42
N GLN A 7 -78.09 77.36 4.69
CA GLN A 7 -78.46 78.78 4.53
C GLN A 7 -77.51 79.67 3.71
N ARG A 8 -77.96 80.76 3.10
CA ARG A 8 -79.20 81.20 2.49
C ARG A 8 -78.83 82.58 1.96
N GLN A 9 -79.51 82.97 0.88
CA GLN A 9 -79.78 84.37 0.50
C GLN A 9 -78.60 85.20 -0.03
N ARG A 10 -78.77 86.21 -0.87
CA ARG A 10 -79.77 86.73 -1.82
C ARG A 10 -79.12 88.05 -2.27
N GLN A 11 -79.29 88.45 -3.54
CA GLN A 11 -79.61 89.82 -3.99
C GLN A 11 -79.54 89.80 -5.54
N ARG A 12 -80.66 89.81 -6.27
CA ARG A 12 -81.64 90.89 -6.57
C ARG A 12 -81.03 92.09 -7.29
N GLN A 13 -81.52 92.32 -8.52
CA GLN A 13 -82.22 93.52 -9.02
C GLN A 13 -82.72 93.15 -10.44
N ARG A 14 -84.01 92.96 -10.77
CA ARG A 14 -85.19 93.85 -10.85
C ARG A 14 -85.01 95.10 -11.72
N GLN A 15 -85.84 95.20 -12.77
CA GLN A 15 -87.05 96.06 -12.90
C GLN A 15 -87.84 95.60 -14.15
N ARG A 16 -89.12 95.20 -14.09
CA ARG A 16 -90.42 95.94 -13.91
C ARG A 16 -90.77 96.79 -15.16
N GLN A 17 -92.00 96.84 -15.68
CA GLN A 17 -93.34 97.06 -15.08
C GLN A 17 -94.41 96.32 -15.95
N ARG A 18 -95.51 95.65 -15.52
CA ARG A 18 -96.71 95.93 -14.69
C ARG A 18 -97.64 97.04 -15.19
N GLN A 19 -98.93 96.71 -15.36
CA GLN A 19 -100.16 97.22 -14.69
C GLN A 19 -101.40 96.45 -15.27
N LEU A 20 -102.57 96.21 -14.68
CA LEU A 20 -103.24 96.21 -13.34
C LEU A 20 -104.68 95.66 -13.62
N PHE A 21 -105.16 94.59 -12.96
CA PHE A 21 -106.21 94.53 -11.90
C PHE A 21 -107.71 94.67 -12.28
N GLY A 22 -108.55 93.80 -11.69
CA GLY A 22 -109.99 94.02 -11.47
C GLY A 22 -110.81 92.72 -11.29
N THR A 23 -111.46 92.53 -10.14
CA THR A 23 -112.22 91.36 -9.65
C THR A 23 -113.68 91.72 -9.31
N MET A 24 -114.53 90.68 -9.09
CA MET A 24 -115.88 90.66 -8.46
C MET A 24 -117.07 90.98 -9.39
N ALA A 25 -118.29 90.45 -9.24
CA ALA A 25 -118.92 89.35 -8.48
C ALA A 25 -120.40 89.21 -8.97
N ASP A 26 -121.05 88.10 -8.58
CA ASP A 26 -122.49 87.84 -8.31
C ASP A 26 -123.59 87.86 -9.41
N ASP A 27 -124.24 86.67 -9.51
CA ASP A 27 -125.68 86.27 -9.66
C ASP A 27 -126.82 87.33 -9.51
N PRO A 28 -128.15 87.05 -9.73
CA PRO A 28 -128.87 85.89 -10.30
C PRO A 28 -130.16 86.24 -11.15
N ASN A 29 -130.90 85.19 -11.58
CA ASN A 29 -132.36 85.02 -11.79
C ASN A 29 -133.29 86.02 -12.52
N ASP A 30 -134.17 85.42 -13.34
CA ASP A 30 -135.61 85.66 -13.62
C ASP A 30 -135.91 85.73 -15.13
N ALA A 31 -136.58 84.73 -15.72
CA ALA A 31 -137.99 84.34 -15.62
C ALA A 31 -138.90 85.08 -16.63
N ALA A 32 -139.53 84.25 -17.46
CA ALA A 32 -140.83 84.42 -18.11
C ALA A 32 -141.02 85.51 -19.17
N SER A 33 -141.34 85.08 -20.40
CA SER A 33 -142.63 85.43 -21.03
C SER A 33 -142.83 84.68 -22.35
N ARG A 34 -143.75 83.70 -22.32
CA ARG A 34 -144.60 83.38 -23.48
C ARG A 34 -145.56 84.56 -23.68
N PRO A 35 -145.95 84.84 -24.94
CA PRO A 35 -147.36 84.69 -25.26
C PRO A 35 -147.61 84.09 -26.66
N GLU A 36 -148.57 83.16 -26.75
CA GLU A 36 -149.46 83.03 -27.92
C GLU A 36 -150.58 84.12 -27.80
N PRO A 37 -151.59 84.18 -28.68
CA PRO A 37 -151.68 84.31 -30.13
C PRO A 37 -152.46 85.62 -30.49
N LEU A 38 -152.95 85.77 -31.75
CA LEU A 38 -153.96 86.73 -32.26
C LEU A 38 -153.43 88.03 -32.90
N ALA A 39 -153.63 88.15 -34.22
CA ALA A 39 -154.51 89.16 -34.83
C ALA A 39 -154.47 89.03 -36.36
N GLU A 40 -155.63 88.69 -36.94
CA GLU A 40 -155.98 88.95 -38.33
C GLU A 40 -155.91 90.45 -38.63
N GLU A 41 -155.79 90.80 -39.93
CA GLU A 41 -155.80 92.14 -40.57
C GLU A 41 -154.45 92.50 -41.21
N SER A 42 -154.32 92.86 -42.47
CA SER A 42 -155.30 92.98 -43.55
C SER A 42 -154.56 93.02 -44.89
N SER A 43 -155.24 92.51 -45.91
CA SER A 43 -154.85 92.44 -47.30
C SER A 43 -154.35 93.76 -47.89
N MET A 44 -153.09 93.82 -48.33
CA MET A 44 -152.66 94.74 -49.38
C MET A 44 -152.33 93.94 -50.64
N SER A 45 -153.37 93.67 -51.43
CA SER A 45 -153.22 93.29 -52.84
C SER A 45 -152.43 94.38 -53.55
N HIS A 46 -151.17 94.10 -53.91
CA HIS A 46 -150.29 95.00 -54.67
C HIS A 46 -150.57 94.96 -56.20
N LEU A 47 -151.82 94.70 -56.57
CA LEU A 47 -152.30 94.69 -57.96
C LEU A 47 -153.17 95.93 -58.22
N PRO A 48 -152.89 96.73 -59.26
CA PRO A 48 -153.71 97.88 -59.66
C PRO A 48 -155.18 97.49 -59.97
N PRO A 49 -156.17 98.42 -59.86
CA PRO A 49 -157.60 98.13 -60.00
C PRO A 49 -158.07 97.61 -61.39
N PHE A 50 -157.17 97.42 -62.34
CA PHE A 50 -157.45 96.87 -63.68
C PHE A 50 -156.80 95.49 -63.94
N ALA A 51 -156.25 94.82 -62.92
CA ALA A 51 -155.56 93.54 -63.08
C ALA A 51 -156.52 92.35 -63.35
N ASN A 52 -156.24 91.67 -64.47
CA ASN A 52 -156.87 90.51 -65.07
C ASN A 52 -156.74 89.20 -64.24
N SER A 53 -157.68 88.27 -64.42
CA SER A 53 -157.92 87.10 -63.56
C SER A 53 -156.74 86.12 -63.43
N GLU A 54 -155.91 85.98 -64.46
CA GLU A 54 -154.73 85.09 -64.45
C GLU A 54 -153.66 85.54 -63.45
N ASN A 55 -153.43 86.84 -63.32
CA ASN A 55 -152.38 87.37 -62.45
C ASN A 55 -152.72 87.22 -60.95
N ARG A 56 -154.03 87.16 -60.61
CA ARG A 56 -154.46 86.86 -59.24
C ARG A 56 -154.32 85.37 -58.88
N ALA A 57 -154.34 84.47 -59.87
CA ALA A 57 -154.15 83.04 -59.64
C ALA A 57 -152.67 82.70 -59.40
N LEU A 58 -151.75 83.34 -60.12
CA LEU A 58 -150.31 83.16 -59.95
C LEU A 58 -149.78 83.66 -58.61
N ASP A 59 -150.26 84.81 -58.11
CA ASP A 59 -149.88 85.33 -56.79
C ASP A 59 -150.30 84.38 -55.64
N LYS A 60 -151.41 83.66 -55.83
CA LYS A 60 -151.85 82.64 -54.86
C LYS A 60 -150.95 81.39 -54.88
N ALA A 61 -150.54 80.94 -56.06
CA ALA A 61 -149.65 79.78 -56.21
C ALA A 61 -148.23 80.03 -55.65
N VAL A 62 -147.70 81.24 -55.77
CA VAL A 62 -146.40 81.61 -55.21
C VAL A 62 -146.41 81.55 -53.68
N ARG A 63 -147.49 82.02 -53.04
CA ARG A 63 -147.62 82.00 -51.58
C ARG A 63 -147.74 80.59 -51.00
N ASP A 64 -148.39 79.67 -51.73
CA ASP A 64 -148.49 78.29 -51.30
C ASP A 64 -147.11 77.60 -51.34
N LEU A 65 -146.27 77.90 -52.35
CA LEU A 65 -144.89 77.40 -52.43
C LEU A 65 -143.96 77.97 -51.36
N GLU A 66 -144.12 79.24 -50.98
CA GLU A 66 -143.34 79.85 -49.90
C GLU A 66 -143.58 79.14 -48.56
N LYS A 67 -144.83 78.73 -48.27
CA LYS A 67 -145.15 77.97 -47.05
C LYS A 67 -144.50 76.59 -47.00
N ASP A 68 -144.45 75.88 -48.12
CA ASP A 68 -143.81 74.56 -48.17
C ASP A 68 -142.29 74.67 -47.98
N LEU A 69 -141.68 75.76 -48.45
CA LEU A 69 -140.24 76.00 -48.34
C LEU A 69 -139.83 76.22 -46.88
N ASP A 70 -140.57 77.04 -46.12
CA ASP A 70 -140.33 77.27 -44.68
C ASP A 70 -140.37 75.96 -43.86
N GLY A 71 -141.29 75.05 -44.19
CA GLY A 71 -141.39 73.74 -43.54
C GLY A 71 -140.16 72.85 -43.78
N THR A 72 -139.59 72.89 -44.98
CA THR A 72 -138.38 72.11 -45.31
C THR A 72 -137.10 72.67 -44.70
N GLU A 73 -136.98 74.00 -44.56
CA GLU A 73 -135.84 74.63 -43.89
C GLU A 73 -135.74 74.22 -42.43
N SER A 74 -136.87 74.14 -41.71
CA SER A 74 -136.87 73.71 -40.31
C SER A 74 -136.32 72.28 -40.12
N MET A 75 -136.65 71.35 -41.02
CA MET A 75 -136.14 69.97 -40.93
C MET A 75 -134.65 69.86 -41.31
N LEU A 76 -134.17 70.70 -42.23
CA LEU A 76 -132.75 70.78 -42.58
C LEU A 76 -131.92 71.28 -41.39
N GLN A 77 -132.45 72.26 -40.64
CA GLN A 77 -131.77 72.82 -39.48
C GLN A 77 -131.57 71.78 -38.37
N GLU A 78 -132.61 71.01 -38.01
CA GLU A 78 -132.50 69.95 -37.00
C GLU A 78 -131.48 68.87 -37.37
N ASN A 79 -131.40 68.51 -38.65
CA ASN A 79 -130.47 67.50 -39.14
C ASN A 79 -129.03 68.02 -39.15
N ALA A 80 -128.83 69.31 -39.47
CA ALA A 80 -127.52 69.98 -39.39
C ALA A 80 -127.00 70.01 -37.95
N ASP A 81 -127.84 70.34 -36.97
CA ASP A 81 -127.47 70.36 -35.55
C ASP A 81 -127.05 68.95 -35.06
N ARG A 82 -127.77 67.91 -35.46
CA ARG A 82 -127.41 66.52 -35.14
C ARG A 82 -126.05 66.12 -35.71
N ILE A 83 -125.75 66.49 -36.96
CA ILE A 83 -124.44 66.25 -37.58
C ILE A 83 -123.34 67.01 -36.84
N GLY A 84 -123.62 68.25 -36.41
CA GLY A 84 -122.71 69.05 -35.57
C GLY A 84 -122.28 68.30 -34.31
N VAL A 85 -123.24 67.80 -33.52
CA VAL A 85 -122.95 67.07 -32.27
C VAL A 85 -122.15 65.78 -32.53
N MET A 86 -122.50 65.00 -33.57
CA MET A 86 -121.79 63.75 -33.87
C MET A 86 -120.36 63.98 -34.35
N THR A 87 -120.10 65.04 -35.13
CA THR A 87 -118.74 65.37 -35.58
C THR A 87 -117.85 65.84 -34.43
N GLU A 88 -118.40 66.55 -33.44
CA GLU A 88 -117.67 66.93 -32.22
C GLU A 88 -117.34 65.71 -31.36
N HIS A 89 -118.29 64.79 -31.16
CA HIS A 89 -118.03 63.53 -30.45
C HIS A 89 -116.94 62.68 -31.14
N LEU A 90 -116.96 62.61 -32.48
CA LEU A 90 -115.94 61.89 -33.24
C LEU A 90 -114.54 62.51 -33.06
N LYS A 91 -114.43 63.85 -33.03
CA LYS A 91 -113.16 64.53 -32.73
C LYS A 91 -112.65 64.18 -31.33
N ASN A 92 -113.55 64.10 -30.34
CA ASN A 92 -113.19 63.72 -28.97
C ASN A 92 -112.67 62.28 -28.91
N VAL A 93 -113.36 61.32 -29.55
CA VAL A 93 -112.90 59.92 -29.63
C VAL A 93 -111.54 59.81 -30.34
N GLN A 94 -111.32 60.56 -31.42
CA GLN A 94 -110.01 60.61 -32.09
C GLN A 94 -108.91 61.17 -31.18
N SER A 95 -109.22 62.16 -30.34
CA SER A 95 -108.26 62.68 -29.37
C SER A 95 -107.90 61.64 -28.30
N GLU A 96 -108.87 60.88 -27.78
CA GLU A 96 -108.65 59.79 -26.82
C GLU A 96 -107.82 58.64 -27.41
N ILE A 97 -108.04 58.29 -28.69
CA ILE A 97 -107.20 57.32 -29.40
C ILE A 97 -105.75 57.81 -29.48
N LYS A 98 -105.51 59.10 -29.78
CA LYS A 98 -104.15 59.65 -29.80
C LYS A 98 -103.51 59.65 -28.40
N TYR A 99 -104.28 59.97 -27.35
CA TYR A 99 -103.77 59.92 -25.98
C TYR A 99 -103.41 58.49 -25.54
N THR A 100 -104.26 57.52 -25.85
CA THR A 100 -103.99 56.10 -25.54
C THR A 100 -102.81 55.55 -26.34
N GLN A 101 -102.71 55.88 -27.63
CA GLN A 101 -101.54 55.53 -28.45
C GLN A 101 -100.24 56.14 -27.88
N GLY A 102 -100.26 57.43 -27.51
CA GLY A 102 -99.10 58.07 -26.88
C GLY A 102 -98.69 57.42 -25.56
N ARG A 103 -99.64 56.94 -24.75
CA ARG A 103 -99.35 56.19 -23.51
C ARG A 103 -98.73 54.83 -23.78
N VAL A 104 -99.20 54.12 -24.80
CA VAL A 104 -98.62 52.81 -25.20
C VAL A 104 -97.21 52.98 -25.76
N GLU A 105 -96.97 54.00 -26.57
CA GLU A 105 -95.64 54.33 -27.09
C GLU A 105 -94.65 54.73 -25.96
N ALA A 106 -95.12 55.45 -24.95
CA ALA A 106 -94.30 55.73 -23.76
C ALA A 106 -93.98 54.45 -22.98
N LYS A 107 -94.96 53.57 -22.76
CA LYS A 107 -94.77 52.31 -22.04
C LYS A 107 -93.86 51.32 -22.77
N THR A 108 -93.94 51.25 -24.09
CA THR A 108 -93.03 50.43 -24.90
C THR A 108 -91.59 50.94 -24.81
N LYS A 109 -91.37 52.26 -24.89
CA LYS A 109 -90.05 52.84 -24.63
C LYS A 109 -89.52 52.54 -23.23
N GLU A 110 -90.38 52.59 -22.20
CA GLU A 110 -89.99 52.20 -20.83
C GLU A 110 -89.56 50.72 -20.77
N ILE A 111 -90.31 49.81 -21.38
CA ILE A 111 -89.95 48.38 -21.45
C ILE A 111 -88.61 48.18 -22.18
N ASP A 112 -88.38 48.89 -23.29
CA ASP A 112 -87.11 48.84 -24.01
C ASP A 112 -85.93 49.33 -23.14
N THR A 113 -86.16 50.37 -22.33
CA THR A 113 -85.13 50.83 -21.37
C THR A 113 -84.87 49.81 -20.27
N GLU A 114 -85.91 49.16 -19.73
CA GLU A 114 -85.76 48.13 -18.70
C GLU A 114 -85.06 46.87 -19.22
N THR A 115 -85.39 46.43 -20.43
CA THR A 115 -84.72 45.28 -21.08
C THR A 115 -83.25 45.59 -21.36
N HIS A 116 -82.92 46.81 -21.80
CA HIS A 116 -81.53 47.25 -21.96
C HIS A 116 -80.77 47.30 -20.62
N LEU A 117 -81.39 47.84 -19.56
CA LEU A 117 -80.79 47.88 -18.21
C LEU A 117 -80.55 46.48 -17.66
N ARG A 118 -81.49 45.55 -17.87
CA ARG A 118 -81.34 44.14 -17.49
C ARG A 118 -80.18 43.48 -18.25
N ALA A 119 -80.08 43.70 -19.56
CA ALA A 119 -78.98 43.15 -20.36
C ALA A 119 -77.60 43.69 -19.91
N LEU A 120 -77.51 44.96 -19.53
CA LEU A 120 -76.30 45.53 -18.92
C LEU A 120 -75.97 44.85 -17.58
N ALA A 121 -76.95 44.69 -16.70
CA ALA A 121 -76.76 44.02 -15.42
C ALA A 121 -76.33 42.55 -15.56
N GLU A 122 -76.91 41.81 -16.51
CA GLU A 122 -76.53 40.42 -16.81
C GLU A 122 -75.10 40.34 -17.36
N ARG A 123 -74.68 41.29 -18.21
CA ARG A 123 -73.29 41.37 -18.70
C ARG A 123 -72.30 41.70 -17.59
N GLU A 124 -72.60 42.65 -16.72
CA GLU A 124 -71.74 42.98 -15.57
C GLU A 124 -71.65 41.79 -14.60
N THR A 125 -72.76 41.10 -14.35
CA THR A 125 -72.77 39.88 -13.53
C THR A 125 -71.93 38.77 -14.16
N GLY A 126 -72.04 38.56 -15.47
CA GLY A 126 -71.20 37.62 -16.20
C GLY A 126 -69.71 37.96 -16.14
N ARG A 127 -69.36 39.26 -16.25
CA ARG A 127 -67.99 39.75 -16.09
C ARG A 127 -67.46 39.48 -14.68
N VAL A 128 -68.22 39.83 -13.65
CA VAL A 128 -67.83 39.59 -12.25
C VAL A 128 -67.67 38.10 -11.97
N ASN A 129 -68.55 37.24 -12.50
CA ASN A 129 -68.41 35.79 -12.34
C ASN A 129 -67.13 35.26 -13.01
N ASN A 130 -66.81 35.73 -14.22
CA ASN A 130 -65.55 35.36 -14.88
C ASN A 130 -64.32 35.84 -14.09
N ASP A 131 -64.37 37.03 -13.52
CA ASP A 131 -63.29 37.55 -12.67
C ASP A 131 -63.18 36.75 -11.36
N ILE A 132 -64.30 36.34 -10.75
CA ILE A 132 -64.31 35.44 -9.59
C ILE A 132 -63.68 34.09 -9.94
N SER A 133 -64.04 33.48 -11.07
CA SER A 133 -63.46 32.21 -11.49
C SER A 133 -61.96 32.31 -11.75
N LYS A 134 -61.48 33.42 -12.34
CA LYS A 134 -60.04 33.67 -12.50
C LYS A 134 -59.34 33.81 -11.14
N MET A 135 -59.91 34.58 -10.22
CA MET A 135 -59.35 34.76 -8.87
C MET A 135 -59.36 33.45 -8.06
N GLN A 136 -60.35 32.57 -8.27
CA GLN A 136 -60.37 31.23 -7.67
C GLN A 136 -59.26 30.35 -8.23
N ALA A 137 -59.06 30.32 -9.55
CA ALA A 137 -57.96 29.59 -10.19
C ALA A 137 -56.58 30.08 -9.70
N GLU A 138 -56.38 31.39 -9.62
CA GLU A 138 -55.15 31.98 -9.07
C GLU A 138 -54.94 31.61 -7.60
N ARG A 139 -56.02 31.58 -6.80
CA ARG A 139 -55.96 31.14 -5.39
C ARG A 139 -55.55 29.67 -5.27
N GLU A 140 -56.07 28.79 -6.13
CA GLU A 140 -55.68 27.37 -6.15
C GLU A 140 -54.21 27.20 -6.57
N GLU A 141 -53.75 27.94 -7.57
CA GLU A 141 -52.35 27.94 -7.99
C GLU A 141 -51.42 28.43 -6.86
N LEU A 142 -51.80 29.51 -6.17
CA LEU A 142 -51.06 30.02 -5.02
C LEU A 142 -51.06 29.01 -3.86
N ALA A 143 -52.17 28.34 -3.58
CA ALA A 143 -52.23 27.28 -2.57
C ALA A 143 -51.31 26.10 -2.93
N GLY A 144 -51.28 25.69 -4.20
CA GLY A 144 -50.33 24.70 -4.71
C GLY A 144 -48.87 25.14 -4.55
N LYS A 145 -48.55 26.41 -4.88
CA LYS A 145 -47.21 26.99 -4.67
C LYS A 145 -46.81 27.01 -3.20
N VAL A 146 -47.71 27.41 -2.30
CA VAL A 146 -47.47 27.40 -0.85
C VAL A 146 -47.17 25.99 -0.36
N THR A 147 -47.94 25.00 -0.81
CA THR A 147 -47.73 23.59 -0.43
C THR A 147 -46.38 23.06 -0.95
N SER A 148 -46.01 23.41 -2.18
CA SER A 148 -44.69 23.09 -2.75
C SER A 148 -43.55 23.74 -1.95
N LEU A 149 -43.67 25.02 -1.60
CA LEU A 149 -42.69 25.73 -0.78
C LEU A 149 -42.58 25.14 0.63
N GLN A 150 -43.70 24.77 1.26
CA GLN A 150 -43.70 24.08 2.55
C GLN A 150 -42.95 22.73 2.47
N ASN A 151 -43.19 21.95 1.42
CA ASN A 151 -42.46 20.69 1.20
C ASN A 151 -40.97 20.91 0.95
N GLN A 152 -40.60 21.97 0.22
CA GLN A 152 -39.19 22.35 0.02
C GLN A 152 -38.53 22.79 1.31
N ILE A 153 -39.21 23.60 2.13
CA ILE A 153 -38.74 24.01 3.46
C ILE A 153 -38.53 22.78 4.33
N TYR A 154 -39.50 21.85 4.37
CA TYR A 154 -39.39 20.62 5.15
C TYR A 154 -38.16 19.78 4.75
N LYS A 155 -37.96 19.57 3.44
CA LYS A 155 -36.76 18.88 2.93
C LYS A 155 -35.47 19.62 3.24
N ALA A 156 -35.48 20.95 3.19
CA ALA A 156 -34.32 21.76 3.53
C ALA A 156 -34.01 21.71 5.03
N THR A 157 -35.03 21.73 5.89
CA THR A 157 -34.86 21.57 7.34
C THR A 157 -34.34 20.18 7.70
N GLU A 158 -34.83 19.12 7.06
CA GLU A 158 -34.33 17.76 7.27
C GLU A 158 -32.85 17.64 6.86
N LYS A 159 -32.47 18.19 5.70
CA LYS A 159 -31.05 18.28 5.29
C LYS A 159 -30.21 19.09 6.26
N MET A 160 -30.75 20.19 6.81
CA MET A 160 -30.06 21.00 7.80
C MET A 160 -29.85 20.23 9.11
N GLU A 161 -30.80 19.41 9.54
CA GLU A 161 -30.64 18.52 10.69
C GLU A 161 -29.60 17.43 10.44
N GLN A 162 -29.60 16.82 9.26
CA GLN A 162 -28.56 15.86 8.84
C GLN A 162 -27.17 16.51 8.86
N PHE A 163 -27.02 17.74 8.36
CA PHE A 163 -25.75 18.46 8.42
C PHE A 163 -25.34 18.82 9.84
N LYS A 164 -26.26 19.17 10.73
CA LYS A 164 -25.94 19.40 12.15
C LYS A 164 -25.42 18.14 12.82
N LEU A 165 -26.05 16.99 12.54
CA LEU A 165 -25.63 15.71 13.11
C LEU A 165 -24.26 15.28 12.57
N LEU A 166 -24.03 15.46 11.26
CA LEU A 166 -22.73 15.24 10.64
C LEU A 166 -21.66 16.20 11.20
N MET A 167 -22.00 17.47 11.41
CA MET A 167 -21.08 18.44 12.00
C MET A 167 -20.72 18.09 13.44
N ASN A 168 -21.68 17.61 14.24
CA ASN A 168 -21.41 17.13 15.59
C ASN A 168 -20.51 15.89 15.57
N TRP A 169 -20.78 14.94 14.67
CA TRP A 169 -19.95 13.75 14.53
C TRP A 169 -18.52 14.11 14.09
N ASN A 170 -18.36 14.98 13.10
CA ASN A 170 -17.05 15.46 12.65
C ASN A 170 -16.30 16.20 13.77
N GLN A 171 -17.02 16.98 14.59
CA GLN A 171 -16.43 17.66 15.74
C GLN A 171 -15.92 16.67 16.79
N GLU A 172 -16.74 15.68 17.15
CA GLU A 172 -16.32 14.59 18.05
C GLU A 172 -15.12 13.82 17.48
N GLU A 173 -15.14 13.53 16.17
CA GLU A 173 -14.04 12.84 15.50
C GLU A 173 -12.73 13.65 15.58
N ILE A 174 -12.77 14.95 15.29
CA ILE A 174 -11.60 15.84 15.40
C ILE A 174 -11.08 15.89 16.84
N GLU A 175 -11.96 15.96 17.84
CA GLU A 175 -11.56 15.94 19.24
C GLU A 175 -10.89 14.62 19.65
N GLN A 176 -11.39 13.48 19.15
CA GLN A 176 -10.76 12.18 19.36
C GLN A 176 -9.38 12.10 18.68
N TRP A 177 -9.25 12.60 17.46
CA TRP A 177 -7.96 12.64 16.77
C TRP A 177 -6.96 13.56 17.46
N ALA A 178 -7.40 14.72 17.96
CA ALA A 178 -6.55 15.64 18.72
C ALA A 178 -6.08 15.01 20.05
N LEU A 179 -6.97 14.31 20.76
CA LEU A 179 -6.62 13.56 21.96
C LEU A 179 -5.62 12.42 21.66
N ALA A 180 -5.88 11.64 20.61
CA ALA A 180 -5.00 10.56 20.19
C ALA A 180 -3.61 11.08 19.76
N GLN A 181 -3.56 12.19 19.04
CA GLN A 181 -2.30 12.83 18.65
C GLN A 181 -1.52 13.32 19.88
N ARG A 182 -2.20 13.99 20.83
CA ARG A 182 -1.57 14.45 22.07
C ARG A 182 -1.02 13.29 22.90
N GLN A 183 -1.78 12.19 23.02
CA GLN A 183 -1.30 10.96 23.67
C GLN A 183 -0.07 10.38 22.96
N LYS A 184 -0.04 10.39 21.62
CA LYS A 184 1.12 9.92 20.86
C LYS A 184 2.35 10.81 21.00
N GLU A 185 2.16 12.13 21.08
CA GLU A 185 3.24 13.08 21.37
C GLU A 185 3.80 12.87 22.79
N GLU A 186 2.94 12.63 23.78
CA GLU A 186 3.35 12.29 25.16
C GLU A 186 4.09 10.94 25.22
N ASP A 187 3.58 9.91 24.53
CA ASP A 187 4.25 8.59 24.39
C ASP A 187 5.63 8.75 23.76
N ASN A 188 5.75 9.52 22.66
CA ASN A 188 7.02 9.75 21.98
C ASN A 188 8.02 10.50 22.87
N ALA A 189 7.57 11.52 23.60
CA ALA A 189 8.43 12.22 24.55
C ALA A 189 8.92 11.30 25.68
N ALA A 190 8.11 10.33 26.11
CA ALA A 190 8.52 9.31 27.08
C ALA A 190 9.56 8.34 26.47
N LEU A 191 9.34 7.87 25.24
CA LEU A 191 10.29 7.02 24.51
C LEU A 191 11.64 7.73 24.31
N GLU A 192 11.63 9.02 23.98
CA GLU A 192 12.85 9.79 23.76
C GLU A 192 13.66 10.00 25.07
N LYS A 193 12.96 10.14 26.21
CA LYS A 193 13.57 10.11 27.55
C LYS A 193 14.19 8.75 27.86
N TYR A 194 13.49 7.64 27.59
CA TYR A 194 14.04 6.30 27.78
C TYR A 194 15.24 6.04 26.88
N HIS A 195 15.18 6.46 25.62
CA HIS A 195 16.31 6.39 24.71
C HIS A 195 17.53 7.17 25.23
N HIS A 196 17.33 8.37 25.78
CA HIS A 196 18.40 9.12 26.41
C HIS A 196 18.98 8.40 27.64
N GLN A 197 18.13 7.83 28.49
CA GLN A 197 18.57 7.04 29.66
C GLN A 197 19.35 5.79 29.24
N ASP A 198 18.86 5.06 28.23
CA ASP A 198 19.53 3.89 27.68
C ASP A 198 20.86 4.25 27.04
N SER A 199 20.93 5.36 26.28
CA SER A 199 22.18 5.85 25.71
C SER A 199 23.23 6.21 26.78
N ALA A 200 22.79 6.71 27.94
CA ALA A 200 23.66 6.95 29.09
C ALA A 200 24.11 5.63 29.70
N ARG A 201 23.19 4.67 29.89
CA ARG A 201 23.48 3.34 30.41
C ARG A 201 24.47 2.57 29.53
N VAL A 202 24.32 2.65 28.21
CA VAL A 202 25.23 2.05 27.23
C VAL A 202 26.62 2.66 27.34
N ARG A 203 26.74 3.99 27.48
CA ARG A 203 28.03 4.65 27.71
C ARG A 203 28.70 4.20 29.01
N ASP A 204 27.93 4.10 30.09
CA ASP A 204 28.44 3.60 31.38
C ASP A 204 28.94 2.16 31.28
N LEU A 205 28.17 1.28 30.61
CA LEU A 205 28.54 -0.11 30.40
C LEU A 205 29.78 -0.25 29.51
N LEU A 206 29.91 0.55 28.45
CA LEU A 206 31.11 0.60 27.61
C LEU A 206 32.34 1.06 28.43
N MET A 207 32.20 2.08 29.27
CA MET A 207 33.28 2.51 30.15
C MET A 207 33.66 1.42 31.17
N GLN A 208 32.68 0.68 31.71
CA GLN A 208 32.94 -0.46 32.59
C GLN A 208 33.65 -1.60 31.86
N GLN A 209 33.21 -1.93 30.63
CA GLN A 209 33.85 -2.93 29.78
C GLN A 209 35.31 -2.56 29.48
N GLU A 210 35.59 -1.29 29.18
CA GLU A 210 36.95 -0.85 28.90
C GLU A 210 37.84 -0.96 30.16
N LYS A 211 37.31 -0.59 31.33
CA LYS A 211 38.01 -0.76 32.62
C LYS A 211 38.30 -2.23 32.93
N THR A 212 37.33 -3.12 32.77
CA THR A 212 37.53 -4.56 33.03
C THR A 212 38.46 -5.18 32.01
N SER A 213 38.40 -4.78 30.73
CA SER A 213 39.34 -5.21 29.70
C SER A 213 40.77 -4.82 30.04
N LYS A 214 41.02 -3.57 30.45
CA LYS A 214 42.34 -3.12 30.91
C LYS A 214 42.82 -3.91 32.14
N ALA A 215 41.95 -4.20 33.10
CA ALA A 215 42.29 -5.01 34.26
C ALA A 215 42.65 -6.46 33.89
N VAL A 216 41.95 -7.07 32.93
CA VAL A 216 42.27 -8.41 32.42
C VAL A 216 43.63 -8.43 31.73
N VAL A 217 43.94 -7.41 30.92
CA VAL A 217 45.25 -7.29 30.26
C VAL A 217 46.36 -7.16 31.30
N ALA A 218 46.18 -6.30 32.31
CA ALA A 218 47.15 -6.16 33.40
C ALA A 218 47.36 -7.48 34.16
N LYS A 219 46.28 -8.20 34.48
CA LYS A 219 46.38 -9.49 35.17
C LYS A 219 47.01 -10.60 34.32
N LYS A 220 46.84 -10.56 33.00
CA LYS A 220 47.57 -11.46 32.10
C LYS A 220 49.07 -11.17 32.10
N ALA A 221 49.46 -9.89 32.05
CA ALA A 221 50.87 -9.52 32.13
C ALA A 221 51.49 -9.96 33.46
N GLU A 222 50.83 -9.72 34.60
CA GLU A 222 51.28 -10.21 35.90
C GLU A 222 51.40 -11.75 35.93
N LEU A 223 50.45 -12.47 35.34
CA LEU A 223 50.51 -13.93 35.26
C LEU A 223 51.70 -14.41 34.40
N ASP A 224 51.93 -13.78 33.25
CA ASP A 224 53.05 -14.13 32.37
C ASP A 224 54.39 -13.87 33.08
N ASP A 225 54.52 -12.77 33.83
CA ASP A 225 55.69 -12.47 34.65
C ASP A 225 55.93 -13.54 35.73
N GLU A 226 54.89 -13.93 36.49
CA GLU A 226 54.97 -15.01 37.49
C GLU A 226 55.29 -16.38 36.86
N VAL A 227 54.76 -16.66 35.66
CA VAL A 227 55.10 -17.88 34.90
C VAL A 227 56.57 -17.87 34.50
N MET A 228 57.10 -16.73 34.06
CA MET A 228 58.52 -16.61 33.71
C MET A 228 59.42 -16.76 34.95
N GLU A 229 59.05 -16.16 36.09
CA GLU A 229 59.78 -16.34 37.35
C GLU A 229 59.77 -17.78 37.84
N THR A 230 58.61 -18.44 37.81
CA THR A 230 58.49 -19.85 38.22
C THR A 230 59.25 -20.78 37.29
N GLN A 231 59.23 -20.56 35.97
CA GLN A 231 60.06 -21.30 35.02
C GLN A 231 61.55 -21.08 35.26
N ALA A 232 61.98 -19.84 35.54
CA ALA A 232 63.37 -19.56 35.87
C ALA A 232 63.81 -20.28 37.17
N ALA A 233 62.96 -20.27 38.20
CA ALA A 233 63.20 -20.99 39.45
C ALA A 233 63.26 -22.51 39.23
N GLN A 234 62.37 -23.06 38.40
CA GLN A 234 62.37 -24.48 38.01
C GLN A 234 63.69 -24.87 37.33
N ILE A 235 64.15 -24.07 36.36
CA ILE A 235 65.44 -24.30 35.67
C ILE A 235 66.61 -24.25 36.67
N GLN A 236 66.59 -23.31 37.62
CA GLN A 236 67.61 -23.25 38.67
C GLN A 236 67.57 -24.48 39.58
N LEU A 237 66.39 -24.97 39.94
CA LEU A 237 66.22 -26.19 40.75
C LEU A 237 66.69 -27.44 40.00
N ASP A 238 66.35 -27.59 38.73
CA ASP A 238 66.80 -28.71 37.89
C ASP A 238 68.32 -28.68 37.74
N LYS A 239 68.89 -27.49 37.51
CA LYS A 239 70.34 -27.31 37.45
C LYS A 239 71.02 -27.67 38.78
N ALA A 240 70.45 -27.24 39.91
CA ALA A 240 70.94 -27.61 41.23
C ALA A 240 70.83 -29.12 41.48
N ALA A 241 69.74 -29.77 41.05
CA ALA A 241 69.56 -31.21 41.16
C ALA A 241 70.60 -31.98 40.33
N ASP A 242 70.91 -31.53 39.12
CA ASP A 242 71.97 -32.11 38.30
C ASP A 242 73.36 -31.93 38.93
N ASP A 243 73.62 -30.75 39.52
CA ASP A 243 74.86 -30.51 40.25
C ASP A 243 74.94 -31.38 41.53
N PHE A 244 73.83 -31.60 42.23
CA PHE A 244 73.75 -32.56 43.34
C PHE A 244 74.03 -34.00 42.89
N ARG A 245 73.49 -34.44 41.75
CA ARG A 245 73.77 -35.78 41.20
C ARG A 245 75.25 -35.94 40.85
N LYS A 246 75.87 -34.90 40.25
CA LYS A 246 77.31 -34.89 39.96
C LYS A 246 78.14 -34.97 41.24
N LEU A 247 77.87 -34.09 42.22
CA LEU A 247 78.56 -34.12 43.52
C LEU A 247 78.35 -35.45 44.26
N HIS A 248 77.18 -36.06 44.14
CA HIS A 248 76.92 -37.37 44.74
C HIS A 248 77.71 -38.50 44.05
N ALA A 249 77.81 -38.48 42.72
CA ALA A 249 78.62 -39.42 41.96
C ALA A 249 80.11 -39.25 42.27
N GLU A 250 80.60 -38.01 42.31
CA GLU A 250 81.97 -37.68 42.73
C GLU A 250 82.25 -38.16 44.15
N ARG A 251 81.32 -37.94 45.08
CA ARG A 251 81.43 -38.46 46.46
C ARG A 251 81.48 -39.98 46.50
N GLN A 252 80.62 -40.67 45.75
CA GLN A 252 80.63 -42.14 45.69
C GLN A 252 81.95 -42.68 45.14
N GLU A 253 82.49 -42.06 44.08
CA GLU A 253 83.78 -42.44 43.52
C GLU A 253 84.92 -42.19 44.52
N LEU A 254 84.86 -41.08 45.27
CA LEU A 254 85.85 -40.76 46.31
C LEU A 254 85.77 -41.72 47.50
N VAL A 255 84.56 -42.15 47.88
CA VAL A 255 84.35 -43.21 48.87
C VAL A 255 84.89 -44.54 48.35
N ARG A 256 84.62 -44.90 47.09
CA ARG A 256 85.15 -46.12 46.46
C ARG A 256 86.68 -46.12 46.45
N GLN A 257 87.29 -45.00 46.06
CA GLN A 257 88.75 -44.83 46.11
C GLN A 257 89.31 -44.94 47.54
N TRP A 258 88.57 -44.44 48.54
CA TRP A 258 88.95 -44.57 49.94
C TRP A 258 88.81 -46.00 50.45
N ASP A 259 87.73 -46.71 50.11
CA ASP A 259 87.52 -48.12 50.42
C ASP A 259 88.60 -49.00 49.75
N ASP A 260 88.90 -48.77 48.47
CA ASP A 260 89.98 -49.45 47.74
C ASP A 260 91.34 -49.21 48.43
N ALA A 261 91.61 -47.99 48.90
CA ALA A 261 92.82 -47.66 49.64
C ALA A 261 92.88 -48.32 51.02
N MET A 262 91.75 -48.41 51.73
CA MET A 262 91.61 -49.10 53.01
C MET A 262 91.78 -50.61 52.86
N GLU A 263 91.21 -51.22 51.82
CA GLU A 263 91.43 -52.63 51.49
C GLU A 263 92.88 -52.91 51.12
N ALA A 264 93.50 -52.05 50.31
CA ALA A 264 94.93 -52.15 49.99
C ALA A 264 95.80 -52.02 51.26
N MET A 265 95.45 -51.13 52.19
CA MET A 265 96.12 -50.99 53.47
C MET A 265 95.93 -52.24 54.35
N LYS A 266 94.71 -52.75 54.48
CA LYS A 266 94.41 -53.99 55.22
C LYS A 266 95.15 -55.20 54.64
N ASN A 267 95.18 -55.33 53.32
CA ASN A 267 95.92 -56.38 52.62
C ASN A 267 97.44 -56.26 52.82
N ARG A 268 97.96 -55.03 52.92
CA ARG A 268 99.35 -54.80 53.32
C ARG A 268 99.59 -55.18 54.77
N ASP A 269 98.71 -54.81 55.69
CA ASP A 269 98.84 -55.16 57.12
C ASP A 269 98.78 -56.68 57.34
N THR A 270 97.89 -57.40 56.64
CA THR A 270 97.85 -58.87 56.68
C THR A 270 99.10 -59.48 56.05
N ALA A 271 99.60 -58.95 54.94
CA ALA A 271 100.87 -59.39 54.35
C ALA A 271 102.05 -59.15 55.29
N ILE A 272 102.09 -58.01 56.00
CA ILE A 272 103.10 -57.70 57.02
C ILE A 272 102.97 -58.66 58.20
N ALA A 273 101.75 -58.98 58.65
CA ALA A 273 101.52 -59.94 59.72
C ALA A 273 102.02 -61.34 59.33
N VAL A 274 101.66 -61.83 58.15
CA VAL A 274 102.14 -63.13 57.62
C VAL A 274 103.67 -63.13 57.47
N ALA A 275 104.26 -62.05 56.94
CA ALA A 275 105.71 -61.92 56.84
C ALA A 275 106.39 -61.88 58.23
N SER A 276 105.77 -61.24 59.22
CA SER A 276 106.26 -61.19 60.60
C SER A 276 106.19 -62.55 61.30
N GLU A 277 105.13 -63.32 61.04
CA GLU A 277 104.95 -64.68 61.55
C GLU A 277 105.96 -65.64 60.89
N ALA A 278 106.14 -65.54 59.56
CA ALA A 278 107.17 -66.27 58.85
C ALA A 278 108.58 -65.92 59.36
N PHE A 279 108.85 -64.64 59.66
CA PHE A 279 110.11 -64.20 60.24
C PHE A 279 110.30 -64.72 61.67
N ALA A 280 109.25 -64.73 62.50
CA ALA A 280 109.28 -65.29 63.85
C ALA A 280 109.54 -66.81 63.82
N ASN A 281 108.88 -67.53 62.91
CA ASN A 281 109.08 -68.96 62.69
C ASN A 281 110.50 -69.26 62.21
N LYS A 282 111.00 -68.52 61.21
CA LYS A 282 112.40 -68.65 60.74
C LYS A 282 113.42 -68.30 61.83
N LYS A 283 113.13 -67.33 62.70
CA LYS A 283 113.97 -66.99 63.86
C LYS A 283 113.93 -68.08 64.94
N ALA A 284 112.80 -68.77 65.12
CA ALA A 284 112.69 -69.91 66.01
C ALA A 284 113.44 -71.13 65.47
N GLU A 285 113.31 -71.44 64.17
CA GLU A 285 114.09 -72.46 63.46
C GLU A 285 115.61 -72.17 63.56
N LEU A 286 116.02 -70.92 63.37
CA LEU A 286 117.43 -70.51 63.53
C LEU A 286 117.93 -70.72 64.97
N ARG A 287 117.08 -70.50 65.99
CA ARG A 287 117.45 -70.75 67.40
C ARG A 287 117.55 -72.24 67.69
N ALA A 288 116.63 -73.06 67.18
CA ALA A 288 116.67 -74.51 67.34
C ALA A 288 117.92 -75.11 66.68
N THR A 289 118.19 -74.74 65.42
CA THR A 289 119.39 -75.18 64.70
C THR A 289 120.69 -74.71 65.35
N LYS A 290 120.73 -73.49 65.92
CA LYS A 290 121.87 -73.05 66.74
C LYS A 290 122.05 -73.87 68.02
N GLN A 291 120.96 -74.20 68.72
CA GLN A 291 121.03 -75.06 69.91
C GLN A 291 121.52 -76.47 69.56
N GLU A 292 121.09 -77.03 68.43
CA GLU A 292 121.59 -78.31 67.92
C GLU A 292 123.08 -78.23 67.54
N LEU A 293 123.51 -77.13 66.89
CA LEU A 293 124.91 -76.92 66.54
C LEU A 293 125.80 -76.77 67.79
N ASP A 294 125.34 -76.04 68.80
CA ASP A 294 126.04 -75.88 70.08
C ASP A 294 126.11 -77.22 70.84
N ALA A 295 125.07 -78.06 70.77
CA ALA A 295 125.09 -79.41 71.33
C ALA A 295 126.07 -80.33 70.60
N GLN A 296 126.13 -80.26 69.26
CA GLN A 296 127.10 -81.00 68.46
C GLN A 296 128.55 -80.52 68.68
N ALA A 297 128.75 -79.22 68.88
CA ALA A 297 130.07 -78.66 69.20
C ALA A 297 130.57 -79.13 70.57
N ARG A 298 129.71 -79.15 71.59
CA ARG A 298 130.04 -79.70 72.93
C ARG A 298 130.37 -81.19 72.87
N PHE A 299 129.60 -81.96 72.11
CA PHE A 299 129.87 -83.39 71.90
C PHE A 299 131.24 -83.61 71.23
N LEU A 300 131.62 -82.78 70.25
CA LEU A 300 132.93 -82.83 69.60
C LEU A 300 134.09 -82.45 70.54
N GLU A 301 133.89 -81.48 71.43
CA GLU A 301 134.89 -81.14 72.47
C GLU A 301 135.09 -82.30 73.45
N ASP A 302 134.01 -82.93 73.92
CA ASP A 302 134.06 -84.07 74.83
C ASP A 302 134.77 -85.29 74.19
N GLU A 303 134.45 -85.62 72.94
CA GLU A 303 135.15 -86.67 72.17
C GLU A 303 136.63 -86.31 71.92
N GLY A 304 136.94 -85.02 71.74
CA GLY A 304 138.31 -84.53 71.60
C GLY A 304 139.15 -84.69 72.88
N ILE A 305 138.55 -84.52 74.07
CA ILE A 305 139.20 -84.78 75.36
C ILE A 305 139.41 -86.28 75.55
N ASN A 306 138.41 -87.09 75.20
CA ASN A 306 138.47 -88.55 75.34
C ASN A 306 139.59 -89.16 74.48
N ASN A 307 139.76 -88.69 73.24
CA ASN A 307 140.86 -89.13 72.37
C ASN A 307 142.25 -88.79 72.94
N LYS A 308 142.42 -87.60 73.55
CA LYS A 308 143.70 -87.23 74.18
C LYS A 308 144.06 -88.14 75.37
N GLU A 309 143.07 -88.58 76.15
CA GLU A 309 143.30 -89.54 77.22
C GLU A 309 143.68 -90.94 76.69
N VAL A 310 143.09 -91.37 75.59
CA VAL A 310 143.40 -92.65 74.95
C VAL A 310 144.82 -92.64 74.37
N ASP A 311 145.22 -91.58 73.69
CA ASP A 311 146.58 -91.42 73.15
C ASP A 311 147.65 -91.44 74.25
N ALA A 312 147.37 -90.84 75.40
CA ALA A 312 148.28 -90.89 76.56
C ALA A 312 148.47 -92.31 77.11
N ARG A 313 147.41 -93.14 77.10
CA ARG A 313 147.50 -94.56 77.52
C ARG A 313 148.28 -95.40 76.50
N ILE A 314 148.09 -95.16 75.21
CA ILE A 314 148.81 -95.87 74.13
C ILE A 314 150.32 -95.61 74.24
N ALA A 315 150.73 -94.35 74.42
CA ALA A 315 152.15 -93.98 74.56
C ALA A 315 152.84 -94.63 75.79
N MET A 316 152.08 -94.89 76.86
CA MET A 316 152.59 -95.60 78.03
C MET A 316 152.82 -97.10 77.70
N PHE A 317 151.83 -97.75 77.06
CA PHE A 317 151.94 -99.15 76.68
C PHE A 317 153.04 -99.42 75.64
N ASP A 318 153.28 -98.50 74.69
CA ASP A 318 154.36 -98.65 73.71
C ASP A 318 155.76 -98.65 74.34
N ARG A 319 155.95 -97.90 75.44
CA ARG A 319 157.21 -97.91 76.21
C ARG A 319 157.42 -99.23 76.94
N ASP A 320 156.36 -99.79 77.53
CA ASP A 320 156.42 -101.08 78.22
C ASP A 320 156.67 -102.25 77.26
N VAL A 321 156.03 -102.23 76.08
CA VAL A 321 156.24 -103.25 75.03
C VAL A 321 157.66 -103.20 74.47
N SER A 322 158.23 -102.02 74.27
CA SER A 322 159.63 -101.89 73.81
C SER A 322 160.61 -102.46 74.85
N ARG A 323 160.40 -102.18 76.14
CA ARG A 323 161.23 -102.74 77.21
C ARG A 323 161.14 -104.27 77.30
N GLN A 324 159.97 -104.86 77.07
CA GLN A 324 159.81 -106.32 77.06
C GLN A 324 160.44 -106.98 75.83
N ARG A 325 160.49 -106.30 74.68
CA ARG A 325 161.13 -106.83 73.46
C ARG A 325 162.65 -106.95 73.59
N ASP A 326 163.30 -106.00 74.26
CA ASP A 326 164.75 -106.05 74.48
C ASP A 326 165.16 -107.21 75.39
N VAL A 327 164.39 -107.48 76.45
CA VAL A 327 164.59 -108.63 77.36
C VAL A 327 164.42 -109.96 76.62
N LEU A 328 163.42 -110.05 75.73
CA LEU A 328 163.16 -111.28 74.96
C LEU A 328 164.31 -111.60 73.99
N LEU A 329 164.93 -110.59 73.38
CA LEU A 329 166.04 -110.74 72.45
C LEU A 329 167.34 -111.22 73.12
N GLU A 330 167.62 -110.79 74.36
CA GLU A 330 168.76 -111.28 75.13
C GLU A 330 168.58 -112.75 75.55
N GLU A 331 167.39 -113.13 76.00
CA GLU A 331 167.10 -114.51 76.40
C GLU A 331 167.05 -115.48 75.21
N GLN A 332 166.62 -115.04 74.02
CA GLN A 332 166.69 -115.86 72.80
C GLN A 332 168.13 -116.17 72.36
N LYS A 333 169.07 -115.24 72.54
CA LYS A 333 170.50 -115.50 72.23
C LYS A 333 171.10 -116.54 73.17
N ARG A 334 170.80 -116.47 74.47
CA ARG A 334 171.21 -117.49 75.46
C ARG A 334 170.65 -118.88 75.15
N LEU A 335 169.39 -118.95 74.73
CA LEU A 335 168.74 -120.22 74.36
C LEU A 335 169.37 -120.88 73.13
N GLY A 336 169.81 -120.10 72.14
CA GLY A 336 170.52 -120.63 70.96
C GLY A 336 171.87 -121.28 71.30
N GLU A 337 172.64 -120.68 72.21
CA GLU A 337 173.92 -121.23 72.66
C GLU A 337 173.75 -122.54 73.44
N TYR A 338 172.73 -122.64 74.30
CA TYR A 338 172.42 -123.88 75.01
C TYR A 338 171.92 -125.00 74.09
N ASN A 339 171.15 -124.69 73.04
CA ASN A 339 170.67 -125.72 72.12
C ASN A 339 171.82 -126.36 71.32
N ASN A 340 172.82 -125.57 70.93
CA ASN A 340 174.02 -126.09 70.26
C ASN A 340 174.85 -127.01 71.18
N GLN A 341 174.85 -126.75 72.49
CA GLN A 341 175.48 -127.64 73.48
C GLN A 341 174.70 -128.95 73.66
N VAL A 342 173.36 -128.90 73.62
CA VAL A 342 172.50 -130.09 73.76
C VAL A 342 172.57 -130.99 72.52
N GLU A 343 172.69 -130.45 71.31
CA GLU A 343 172.85 -131.27 70.09
C GLU A 343 174.20 -132.00 70.04
N ALA A 344 175.27 -131.41 70.58
CA ALA A 344 176.55 -132.10 70.74
C ALA A 344 176.44 -133.32 71.69
N ILE A 345 175.65 -133.21 72.77
CA ILE A 345 175.39 -134.30 73.73
C ILE A 345 174.47 -135.38 73.12
N LYS A 346 173.50 -135.00 72.28
CA LYS A 346 172.66 -135.95 71.51
C LYS A 346 173.50 -136.89 70.64
N ASN A 347 174.57 -136.40 70.03
CA ASN A 347 175.39 -137.23 69.13
C ASN A 347 176.37 -138.15 69.89
N THR A 348 176.80 -137.81 71.11
CA THR A 348 177.62 -138.71 71.95
C THR A 348 176.79 -139.79 72.64
N LEU A 349 175.57 -139.47 73.08
CA LEU A 349 174.69 -140.42 73.78
C LEU A 349 174.11 -141.49 72.83
N SER A 350 173.87 -141.12 71.56
CA SER A 350 173.44 -142.05 70.52
C SER A 350 174.46 -143.15 70.21
N LYS A 351 175.78 -142.90 70.37
CA LYS A 351 176.83 -143.94 70.23
C LYS A 351 176.89 -144.85 71.46
N ALA A 352 176.72 -144.30 72.67
CA ALA A 352 176.73 -145.08 73.91
C ALA A 352 175.51 -146.02 74.04
N ALA A 353 174.33 -145.61 73.55
CA ALA A 353 173.14 -146.45 73.60
C ALA A 353 173.24 -147.68 72.66
N THR A 354 173.88 -147.53 71.49
CA THR A 354 174.13 -148.65 70.57
C THR A 354 175.15 -149.66 71.11
N GLU A 355 176.11 -149.22 71.93
CA GLU A 355 177.03 -150.13 72.64
C GLU A 355 176.34 -150.86 73.82
N LEU A 356 175.40 -150.21 74.52
CA LEU A 356 174.61 -150.83 75.59
C LEU A 356 173.64 -151.90 75.06
N ALA A 357 173.13 -151.71 73.84
CA ALA A 357 172.35 -152.73 73.12
C ALA A 357 173.19 -154.00 72.83
N GLN A 358 174.51 -153.89 72.67
CA GLN A 358 175.42 -155.05 72.57
C GLN A 358 175.76 -155.67 73.94
N ALA A 359 175.80 -154.90 75.03
CA ALA A 359 176.07 -155.40 76.38
C ALA A 359 174.86 -156.09 77.05
N SER A 360 173.63 -155.65 76.79
CA SER A 360 172.42 -156.27 77.35
C SER A 360 172.07 -157.61 76.69
N ALA A 361 172.45 -157.80 75.43
CA ALA A 361 172.42 -159.09 74.76
C ALA A 361 173.43 -160.10 75.36
N GLN A 362 174.51 -159.64 76.01
CA GLN A 362 175.43 -160.49 76.78
C GLN A 362 174.92 -160.75 78.23
N SER A 363 174.14 -159.82 78.82
CA SER A 363 173.48 -160.06 80.12
C SER A 363 172.27 -161.00 80.05
N ALA A 364 171.70 -161.23 78.86
CA ALA A 364 170.76 -162.31 78.63
C ALA A 364 171.37 -163.71 78.94
N ASN A 365 172.70 -163.86 78.85
CA ASN A 365 173.38 -165.14 79.07
C ASN A 365 173.88 -165.36 80.53
N ALA A 366 173.93 -164.32 81.39
CA ALA A 366 174.41 -164.43 82.78
C ALA A 366 173.31 -164.47 83.88
N LYS A 367 172.06 -164.05 83.59
CA LYS A 367 170.92 -164.24 84.53
C LYS A 367 170.15 -165.56 84.32
N SER A 368 170.34 -166.23 83.17
CA SER A 368 170.08 -167.67 83.01
C SER A 368 170.79 -168.51 84.09
N ASP A 369 171.88 -168.01 84.70
CA ASP A 369 172.59 -168.64 85.83
C ASP A 369 172.16 -168.14 87.22
N LEU A 370 171.31 -167.09 87.33
CA LEU A 370 170.77 -166.58 88.61
C LEU A 370 169.38 -167.16 88.93
N ASP A 371 168.66 -167.65 87.92
CA ASP A 371 167.52 -168.56 88.12
C ASP A 371 167.92 -169.83 88.92
N THR A 372 169.20 -170.25 88.93
CA THR A 372 169.64 -171.47 89.63
C THR A 372 170.08 -171.31 91.11
N LYS A 373 170.14 -170.08 91.67
CA LYS A 373 170.41 -169.84 93.12
C LYS A 373 169.28 -169.17 93.93
N ARG A 374 168.34 -168.39 93.36
CA ARG A 374 167.16 -167.87 94.12
C ARG A 374 165.93 -168.80 94.11
N GLN A 375 165.88 -169.77 93.20
CA GLN A 375 165.11 -171.00 93.39
C GLN A 375 165.59 -171.83 94.62
N ARG A 376 166.71 -171.46 95.29
CA ARG A 376 167.10 -171.95 96.64
C ARG A 376 166.65 -171.05 97.81
N LEU A 377 165.87 -169.97 97.57
CA LEU A 377 165.16 -169.15 98.60
C LEU A 377 163.63 -169.09 98.42
N ASP A 378 163.07 -169.70 97.37
CA ASP A 378 161.66 -170.18 97.39
C ASP A 378 161.43 -171.27 98.48
N ALA A 379 162.45 -171.69 99.23
CA ALA A 379 162.38 -172.79 100.20
C ALA A 379 162.23 -172.40 101.70
N ALA A 380 162.21 -171.11 102.08
CA ALA A 380 162.16 -170.66 103.50
C ALA A 380 160.95 -169.77 103.93
N ARG A 381 160.29 -168.97 103.07
CA ARG A 381 159.09 -168.16 103.47
C ARG A 381 157.75 -168.60 102.85
N LYS A 382 157.77 -169.52 101.89
CA LYS A 382 156.65 -170.47 101.68
C LYS A 382 156.60 -171.59 102.76
N ARG A 383 157.43 -171.50 103.84
CA ARG A 383 157.50 -172.44 104.99
C ARG A 383 157.44 -171.78 106.38
N TYR A 384 156.93 -170.55 106.46
CA TYR A 384 156.40 -169.88 107.66
C TYR A 384 155.63 -168.68 107.10
N ALA A 385 154.31 -168.58 107.08
CA ALA A 385 153.33 -169.11 107.99
C ALA A 385 152.01 -168.42 107.55
N LEU A 386 150.94 -169.05 107.05
CA LEU A 386 150.50 -170.46 107.27
C LEU A 386 150.72 -170.91 108.73
N LEU A 387 150.72 -169.90 109.61
CA LEU A 387 150.89 -169.86 111.06
C LEU A 387 150.66 -168.38 111.59
N LYS A 388 149.69 -167.64 111.01
CA LYS A 388 148.96 -166.52 111.67
C LYS A 388 147.60 -166.16 110.98
N HIS A 389 146.92 -167.00 110.19
CA HIS A 389 146.17 -168.20 110.61
C HIS A 389 147.02 -169.13 111.50
N ARG A 390 147.17 -168.66 112.75
CA ARG A 390 147.53 -169.33 114.00
C ARG A 390 147.36 -168.35 115.15
N LEU A 391 146.33 -168.63 115.91
CA LEU A 391 145.79 -167.90 117.06
C LEU A 391 145.16 -166.54 116.72
N GLU A 392 143.97 -166.51 116.10
CA GLU A 392 142.94 -167.54 116.25
C GLU A 392 142.60 -167.77 117.76
N THR A 393 141.55 -168.45 118.15
CA THR A 393 141.11 -169.74 117.66
C THR A 393 139.93 -170.06 118.55
N GLU A 394 138.82 -170.46 117.93
CA GLU A 394 138.03 -171.62 118.35
C GLU A 394 137.30 -171.52 119.70
N PHE A 395 136.05 -171.11 119.66
CA PHE A 395 135.00 -171.57 120.58
C PHE A 395 133.77 -171.79 119.72
N SER A 396 133.65 -172.85 118.90
CA SER A 396 133.84 -174.30 119.03
C SER A 396 132.56 -175.00 119.46
N ALA A 397 131.81 -175.56 118.52
CA ALA A 397 131.82 -175.39 117.06
C ALA A 397 130.36 -175.35 116.59
N LEU A 398 129.74 -174.20 116.38
CA LEU A 398 128.47 -173.95 117.11
C LEU A 398 128.77 -173.75 118.60
N ASP A 399 128.05 -172.89 119.29
CA ASP A 399 128.21 -172.64 120.73
C ASP A 399 129.43 -171.85 121.16
N GLY A 400 129.18 -171.16 122.27
CA GLY A 400 130.19 -170.84 123.25
C GLY A 400 130.72 -169.45 123.06
N LEU A 401 130.16 -168.41 123.67
CA LEU A 401 129.98 -168.29 125.11
C LEU A 401 131.28 -168.50 125.90
N ASP A 402 131.44 -167.62 126.87
CA ASP A 402 132.34 -167.74 128.02
C ASP A 402 133.82 -167.51 127.73
N VAL A 403 134.14 -166.23 127.51
CA VAL A 403 134.63 -165.30 128.55
C VAL A 403 134.42 -163.88 127.97
N LYS A 404 133.50 -162.98 128.35
CA LYS A 404 132.90 -162.65 129.64
C LYS A 404 133.89 -162.73 130.78
N VAL A 405 134.09 -161.60 131.43
CA VAL A 405 134.49 -161.53 132.85
C VAL A 405 136.00 -161.43 133.08
N SER A 406 136.59 -160.44 132.45
CA SER A 406 137.16 -159.36 133.26
C SER A 406 136.97 -158.05 132.50
N GLU A 407 136.60 -156.97 133.18
CA GLU A 407 136.39 -155.60 132.64
C GLU A 407 135.09 -155.28 131.88
N LEU A 408 134.13 -156.20 131.98
CA LEU A 408 132.77 -155.88 132.46
C LEU A 408 132.77 -155.24 133.89
N GLU A 409 133.72 -154.35 134.24
CA GLU A 409 133.63 -153.47 135.41
C GLU A 409 133.17 -152.04 135.04
N VAL A 410 133.09 -151.63 133.75
CA VAL A 410 132.48 -150.34 133.35
C VAL A 410 131.11 -150.44 132.67
N MET A 411 130.77 -151.49 131.93
CA MET A 411 129.37 -151.77 131.54
C MET A 411 128.41 -152.04 132.74
N ARG A 412 128.79 -151.82 134.01
CA ARG A 412 127.85 -151.89 135.15
C ARG A 412 127.21 -150.56 135.55
N ARG A 413 127.81 -149.39 135.29
CA ARG A 413 127.21 -148.13 135.77
C ARG A 413 126.10 -147.59 134.88
N GLU A 414 126.15 -147.76 133.56
CA GLU A 414 125.16 -147.12 132.67
C GLU A 414 123.93 -148.00 132.40
N ALA A 415 124.06 -149.32 132.43
CA ALA A 415 122.95 -150.23 132.13
C ALA A 415 121.90 -150.36 133.26
N GLU A 416 122.22 -150.04 134.53
CA GLU A 416 121.21 -149.98 135.61
C GLU A 416 120.14 -148.89 135.37
N ALA A 417 120.42 -147.88 134.53
CA ALA A 417 119.45 -146.83 134.22
C ALA A 417 118.36 -147.27 133.21
N ALA A 418 118.69 -148.16 132.26
CA ALA A 418 117.78 -148.50 131.17
C ALA A 418 116.58 -149.36 131.63
N LEU A 419 116.74 -150.19 132.68
CA LEU A 419 115.67 -151.08 133.17
C LEU A 419 114.63 -150.34 134.04
N SER A 420 114.91 -149.11 134.52
CA SER A 420 113.93 -148.26 135.22
C SER A 420 112.97 -147.54 134.25
N ALA A 421 113.37 -147.31 133.00
CA ALA A 421 112.61 -146.54 132.02
C ALA A 421 111.40 -147.30 131.42
N ALA A 422 111.53 -148.61 131.22
CA ALA A 422 110.46 -149.43 130.65
C ALA A 422 109.25 -149.60 131.59
N GLY A 423 109.44 -149.50 132.91
CA GLY A 423 108.35 -149.57 133.90
C GLY A 423 107.45 -148.34 133.95
N LYS A 424 107.97 -147.14 133.61
CA LYS A 424 107.24 -145.87 133.71
C LYS A 424 106.34 -145.58 132.50
N LEU A 425 106.57 -146.21 131.36
CA LEU A 425 105.85 -145.95 130.11
C LEU A 425 104.45 -146.60 130.09
N ASN A 426 104.28 -147.72 130.78
CA ASN A 426 103.01 -148.47 130.79
C ASN A 426 101.90 -147.78 131.63
N GLU A 427 102.27 -146.92 132.59
CA GLU A 427 101.32 -146.20 133.44
C GLU A 427 100.85 -144.86 132.84
N ALA A 428 101.63 -144.29 131.91
CA ALA A 428 101.29 -143.08 131.17
C ALA A 428 100.17 -143.30 130.13
N LEU A 429 100.15 -144.47 129.48
CA LEU A 429 99.19 -144.81 128.43
C LEU A 429 97.75 -144.97 128.94
N LYS A 430 97.53 -145.37 130.21
CA LYS A 430 96.19 -145.45 130.81
C LYS A 430 95.58 -144.06 131.10
N LYS A 431 96.39 -143.03 131.35
CA LYS A 431 95.90 -141.66 131.61
C LYS A 431 95.47 -140.92 130.33
N GLU A 432 96.05 -141.25 129.17
CA GLU A 432 95.70 -140.61 127.90
C GLU A 432 94.31 -141.06 127.38
N GLN A 433 93.93 -142.31 127.65
CA GLN A 433 92.66 -142.87 127.19
C GLN A 433 91.44 -142.20 127.83
N PHE A 434 91.51 -141.81 129.11
CA PHE A 434 90.42 -141.15 129.83
C PHE A 434 90.15 -139.72 129.31
N ARG A 435 91.18 -138.96 128.92
CA ARG A 435 91.05 -137.59 128.41
C ARG A 435 90.36 -137.51 127.04
N ARG A 436 90.54 -138.51 126.16
CA ARG A 436 89.91 -138.49 124.83
C ARG A 436 88.40 -138.74 124.89
N SER A 437 87.93 -139.55 125.84
CA SER A 437 86.50 -139.83 126.02
C SER A 437 85.70 -138.60 126.46
N GLN A 438 86.30 -137.69 127.25
CA GLN A 438 85.62 -136.49 127.74
C GLN A 438 85.41 -135.44 126.63
N ARG A 439 86.35 -135.30 125.68
CA ARG A 439 86.22 -134.41 124.50
C ARG A 439 85.11 -134.81 123.53
N LEU A 440 84.78 -136.11 123.45
CA LEU A 440 83.72 -136.59 122.57
C LEU A 440 82.32 -136.13 123.02
N TYR A 441 82.13 -135.93 124.33
CA TYR A 441 80.84 -135.54 124.90
C TYR A 441 80.50 -134.07 124.63
N GLU A 442 81.48 -133.17 124.72
CA GLU A 442 81.30 -131.73 124.42
C GLU A 442 80.91 -131.45 122.96
N LEU A 443 81.48 -132.21 122.02
CA LEU A 443 81.19 -132.03 120.59
C LEU A 443 79.73 -132.41 120.23
N ARG A 444 79.14 -133.40 120.90
CA ARG A 444 77.73 -133.78 120.69
C ARG A 444 76.72 -132.78 121.25
N ALA A 445 77.12 -131.93 122.20
CA ALA A 445 76.26 -130.88 122.71
C ALA A 445 76.11 -129.70 121.72
N ARG A 446 77.21 -129.32 121.03
CA ARG A 446 77.21 -128.22 120.04
C ARG A 446 76.37 -128.52 118.80
N GLU A 447 76.34 -129.78 118.35
CA GLU A 447 75.56 -130.20 117.19
C GLU A 447 74.04 -129.97 117.39
N ARG A 448 73.52 -130.20 118.60
CA ARG A 448 72.08 -130.00 118.88
C ARG A 448 71.67 -128.53 118.83
N GLN A 449 72.57 -127.63 119.21
CA GLN A 449 72.30 -126.18 119.20
C GLN A 449 72.15 -125.66 117.76
N LEU A 450 73.00 -126.11 116.83
CA LEU A 450 72.94 -125.71 115.42
C LEU A 450 71.67 -126.18 114.71
N ILE A 451 71.13 -127.35 115.07
CA ILE A 451 69.87 -127.85 114.49
C ILE A 451 68.68 -126.95 114.87
N SER A 452 68.69 -126.35 116.06
CA SER A 452 67.63 -125.45 116.51
C SER A 452 67.65 -124.09 115.80
N GLU A 453 68.80 -123.60 115.35
CA GLU A 453 68.90 -122.33 114.60
C GLU A 453 68.39 -122.48 113.16
N ILE A 454 68.64 -123.64 112.54
CA ILE A 454 68.21 -123.95 111.17
C ILE A 454 66.67 -123.99 111.05
N SER A 455 65.97 -124.54 112.05
CA SER A 455 64.51 -124.61 112.00
C SER A 455 63.84 -123.25 112.16
N GLY A 456 64.43 -122.31 112.92
CA GLY A 456 63.97 -120.92 113.02
C GLY A 456 64.07 -120.14 111.71
N GLY A 457 65.14 -120.35 110.93
CA GLY A 457 65.34 -119.69 109.63
C GLY A 457 64.34 -120.14 108.55
N GLN A 458 63.90 -121.40 108.59
CA GLN A 458 62.93 -121.92 107.61
C GLN A 458 61.53 -121.29 107.73
N GLY A 459 61.14 -120.83 108.92
CA GLY A 459 59.86 -120.14 109.14
C GLY A 459 59.79 -118.75 108.51
N GLN A 460 60.90 -117.98 108.54
CA GLN A 460 60.97 -116.64 107.95
C GLN A 460 60.87 -116.68 106.42
N ASN A 461 61.46 -117.69 105.78
CA ASN A 461 61.43 -117.84 104.32
C ASN A 461 60.01 -118.07 103.78
N LYS A 462 59.16 -118.80 104.50
CA LYS A 462 57.76 -119.02 104.07
C LYS A 462 56.93 -117.73 104.09
N ASN A 463 57.18 -116.85 105.06
CA ASN A 463 56.47 -115.56 105.15
C ASN A 463 56.87 -114.59 104.02
N LEU A 464 58.14 -114.59 103.62
CA LEU A 464 58.61 -113.79 102.49
C LEU A 464 58.03 -114.29 101.15
N ALA A 465 57.92 -115.59 100.95
CA ALA A 465 57.31 -116.16 99.75
C ALA A 465 55.83 -115.76 99.57
N SER A 466 55.07 -115.71 100.68
CA SER A 466 53.68 -115.22 100.66
C SER A 466 53.56 -113.74 100.23
N ARG A 467 54.53 -112.90 100.61
CA ARG A 467 54.52 -111.47 100.27
C ARG A 467 54.83 -111.23 98.79
N ILE A 468 55.66 -112.07 98.18
CA ILE A 468 55.98 -112.03 96.74
C ILE A 468 54.74 -112.31 95.91
N GLY A 469 53.98 -113.37 96.23
CA GLY A 469 52.76 -113.70 95.48
C GLY A 469 51.69 -112.58 95.49
N GLN A 470 51.59 -111.81 96.58
CA GLN A 470 50.68 -110.67 96.65
C GLN A 470 51.10 -109.51 95.73
N LEU A 471 52.41 -109.32 95.52
CA LEU A 471 52.92 -108.28 94.62
C LEU A 471 52.76 -108.69 93.15
N ASP A 472 52.95 -109.97 92.83
CA ASP A 472 52.75 -110.47 91.46
C ASP A 472 51.30 -110.33 90.99
N GLU A 473 50.33 -110.58 91.88
CA GLU A 473 48.90 -110.36 91.57
C GLU A 473 48.57 -108.89 91.27
N GLN A 474 49.26 -107.94 91.90
CA GLN A 474 49.06 -106.51 91.64
C GLN A 474 49.64 -106.09 90.28
N VAL A 475 50.77 -106.68 89.87
CA VAL A 475 51.39 -106.41 88.57
C VAL A 475 50.48 -106.86 87.42
N ILE A 476 49.85 -108.04 87.55
CA ILE A 476 48.92 -108.55 86.52
C ILE A 476 47.72 -107.61 86.35
N ARG A 477 47.12 -107.12 87.44
CA ARG A 477 46.01 -106.15 87.37
C ARG A 477 46.40 -104.83 86.73
N GLN A 478 47.65 -104.37 86.95
CA GLN A 478 48.16 -103.16 86.30
C GLN A 478 48.37 -103.34 84.79
N GLN A 479 48.75 -104.54 84.33
CA GLN A 479 48.90 -104.84 82.90
C GLN A 479 47.53 -104.88 82.18
N GLU A 480 46.50 -105.44 82.80
CA GLU A 480 45.13 -105.43 82.24
C GLU A 480 44.57 -104.00 82.11
N LEU A 481 44.89 -103.13 83.07
CA LEU A 481 44.48 -101.73 83.04
C LEU A 481 45.18 -100.95 81.92
N LEU A 482 46.48 -101.21 81.69
CA LEU A 482 47.25 -100.63 80.58
C LEU A 482 46.68 -101.03 79.21
N TYR A 483 46.38 -102.31 79.01
CA TYR A 483 45.77 -102.79 77.75
C TYR A 483 44.44 -102.11 77.44
N ASN A 484 43.59 -101.90 78.44
CA ASN A 484 42.30 -101.20 78.25
C ASN A 484 42.49 -99.73 77.88
N VAL A 485 43.47 -99.05 78.48
CA VAL A 485 43.80 -97.65 78.16
C VAL A 485 44.36 -97.53 76.75
N GLU A 486 45.23 -98.44 76.31
CA GLU A 486 45.79 -98.44 74.95
C GLU A 486 44.73 -98.64 73.86
N PHE A 487 43.75 -99.52 74.10
CA PHE A 487 42.64 -99.71 73.17
C PHE A 487 41.74 -98.46 73.04
N GLN A 488 41.49 -97.77 74.15
CA GLN A 488 40.75 -96.51 74.13
C GLN A 488 41.52 -95.39 73.43
N LEU A 489 42.84 -95.34 73.60
CA LEU A 489 43.73 -94.38 72.92
C LEU A 489 43.62 -94.53 71.39
N GLN A 490 43.69 -95.76 70.86
CA GLN A 490 43.59 -96.02 69.42
C GLN A 490 42.22 -95.62 68.83
N GLN A 491 41.13 -95.76 69.58
CA GLN A 491 39.82 -95.29 69.12
C GLN A 491 39.74 -93.76 69.07
N MET A 492 40.37 -93.08 70.02
CA MET A 492 40.42 -91.62 70.06
C MET A 492 41.32 -91.06 68.95
N GLU A 493 42.45 -91.69 68.65
CA GLU A 493 43.31 -91.32 67.52
C GLU A 493 42.57 -91.41 66.17
N ARG A 494 41.75 -92.45 65.97
CA ARG A 494 40.90 -92.58 64.76
C ARG A 494 39.79 -91.53 64.65
N LYS A 495 39.31 -91.00 65.78
CA LYS A 495 38.31 -89.91 65.81
C LYS A 495 38.98 -88.56 65.57
N VAL A 496 40.18 -88.35 66.11
CA VAL A 496 40.99 -87.14 65.90
C VAL A 496 41.48 -87.05 64.45
N ALA A 497 41.91 -88.15 63.82
CA ALA A 497 42.27 -88.17 62.40
C ALA A 497 41.10 -87.76 61.48
N ARG A 498 39.86 -88.16 61.83
CA ARG A 498 38.64 -87.73 61.12
C ARG A 498 38.29 -86.26 61.37
N ALA A 499 38.48 -85.77 62.59
CA ALA A 499 38.26 -84.35 62.91
C ALA A 499 39.33 -83.43 62.27
N GLY A 500 40.55 -83.95 62.07
CA GLY A 500 41.68 -83.26 61.43
C GLY A 500 41.66 -83.24 59.89
N GLY A 501 40.59 -83.75 59.25
CA GLY A 501 40.38 -83.62 57.80
C GLY A 501 40.96 -84.74 56.93
N GLN A 502 41.55 -85.79 57.51
CA GLN A 502 41.92 -86.98 56.73
C GLN A 502 40.69 -87.87 56.53
N ARG A 503 40.17 -87.87 55.29
CA ARG A 503 39.12 -88.78 54.82
C ARG A 503 39.73 -89.96 54.07
N SER A 504 38.98 -91.04 53.90
CA SER A 504 39.42 -92.19 53.09
C SER A 504 39.69 -91.75 51.63
N GLU A 505 40.65 -92.37 50.95
CA GLU A 505 41.00 -92.02 49.57
C GLU A 505 39.80 -92.09 48.61
N GLU A 506 38.83 -92.97 48.88
CA GLU A 506 37.59 -93.08 48.10
C GLU A 506 36.68 -91.85 48.27
N GLU A 507 36.52 -91.34 49.49
CA GLU A 507 35.70 -90.15 49.76
C GLU A 507 36.35 -88.89 49.17
N THR A 508 37.68 -88.78 49.21
CA THR A 508 38.40 -87.65 48.59
C THR A 508 38.25 -87.64 47.07
N LYS A 509 38.31 -88.80 46.40
CA LYS A 509 38.08 -88.92 44.95
C LYS A 509 36.66 -88.51 44.56
N VAL A 510 35.64 -88.95 45.31
CA VAL A 510 34.24 -88.58 45.05
C VAL A 510 34.00 -87.09 45.24
N LEU A 511 34.57 -86.50 46.30
CA LEU A 511 34.45 -85.06 46.56
C LEU A 511 35.21 -84.22 45.54
N ASN A 512 36.41 -84.61 45.13
CA ASN A 512 37.17 -83.92 44.08
C ASN A 512 36.45 -84.00 42.73
N ALA A 513 35.90 -85.16 42.36
CA ALA A 513 35.07 -85.28 41.15
C ALA A 513 33.80 -84.42 41.23
N ARG A 514 33.24 -84.22 42.43
CA ARG A 514 32.11 -83.31 42.62
C ARG A 514 32.53 -81.85 42.53
N ILE A 515 33.70 -81.49 43.06
CA ILE A 515 34.29 -80.15 42.96
C ILE A 515 34.55 -79.85 41.48
N GLU A 516 35.21 -80.74 40.73
CA GLU A 516 35.45 -80.57 39.29
C GLU A 516 34.15 -80.36 38.49
N LYS A 517 33.10 -81.14 38.80
CA LYS A 517 31.80 -80.93 38.17
C LYS A 517 31.19 -79.57 38.51
N LEU A 518 31.29 -79.15 39.77
CA LEU A 518 30.75 -77.86 40.22
C LEU A 518 31.57 -76.68 39.69
N THR A 519 32.89 -76.80 39.58
CA THR A 519 33.77 -75.79 38.98
C THR A 519 33.51 -75.68 37.48
N ALA A 520 33.34 -76.80 36.77
CA ALA A 520 32.97 -76.78 35.36
C ALA A 520 31.60 -76.11 35.12
N ILE A 521 30.62 -76.37 35.98
CA ILE A 521 29.30 -75.70 35.93
C ILE A 521 29.46 -74.19 36.24
N LEU A 522 30.25 -73.83 37.25
CA LEU A 522 30.50 -72.43 37.61
C LEU A 522 31.21 -71.68 36.48
N GLU A 523 32.21 -72.29 35.86
CA GLU A 523 32.93 -71.73 34.72
C GLU A 523 32.01 -71.55 33.51
N ALA A 524 31.16 -72.54 33.19
CA ALA A 524 30.16 -72.42 32.13
C ALA A 524 29.17 -71.28 32.41
N VAL A 525 28.65 -71.19 33.64
CA VAL A 525 27.74 -70.10 34.04
C VAL A 525 28.44 -68.74 34.01
N ASN A 526 29.71 -68.66 34.40
CA ASN A 526 30.49 -67.43 34.30
C ASN A 526 30.77 -67.02 32.84
N MET A 527 31.00 -67.99 31.94
CA MET A 527 31.11 -67.72 30.50
C MET A 527 29.79 -67.23 29.91
N GLU A 528 28.66 -67.87 30.25
CA GLU A 528 27.33 -67.43 29.85
C GLU A 528 27.02 -66.03 30.40
N HIS A 529 27.33 -65.77 31.67
CA HIS A 529 27.16 -64.46 32.28
C HIS A 529 28.04 -63.39 31.62
N GLY A 530 29.30 -63.71 31.31
CA GLY A 530 30.20 -62.82 30.57
C GLY A 530 29.67 -62.49 29.17
N MET A 531 29.18 -63.49 28.44
CA MET A 531 28.55 -63.31 27.13
C MET A 531 27.28 -62.45 27.22
N LEU A 532 26.43 -62.68 28.22
CA LEU A 532 25.24 -61.88 28.46
C LEU A 532 25.58 -60.44 28.86
N LEU A 533 26.61 -60.21 29.69
CA LEU A 533 27.07 -58.86 30.03
C LEU A 533 27.59 -58.10 28.80
N GLU A 534 28.29 -58.79 27.89
CA GLU A 534 28.78 -58.19 26.65
C GLU A 534 27.64 -57.89 25.67
N GLN A 535 26.63 -58.77 25.59
CA GLN A 535 25.40 -58.51 24.85
C GLN A 535 24.60 -57.33 25.44
N VAL A 536 24.48 -57.24 26.77
CA VAL A 536 23.84 -56.13 27.45
C VAL A 536 24.58 -54.83 27.15
N LYS A 537 25.91 -54.78 27.31
CA LYS A 537 26.73 -53.61 26.95
C LYS A 537 26.53 -53.20 25.48
N ARG A 538 26.55 -54.16 24.56
CA ARG A 538 26.32 -53.89 23.13
C ARG A 538 24.92 -53.31 22.90
N SER A 539 23.90 -53.86 23.57
CA SER A 539 22.54 -53.36 23.48
C SER A 539 22.37 -51.96 24.10
N GLU A 540 23.07 -51.66 25.19
CA GLU A 540 23.10 -50.34 25.82
C GLU A 540 23.79 -49.32 24.92
N ASP A 541 24.93 -49.67 24.30
CA ASP A 541 25.63 -48.82 23.35
C ASP A 541 24.78 -48.55 22.10
N ASP A 542 24.09 -49.56 21.58
CA ASP A 542 23.19 -49.40 20.44
C ASP A 542 21.95 -48.58 20.81
N LEU A 543 21.43 -48.72 22.04
CA LEU A 543 20.36 -47.89 22.59
C LEU A 543 20.81 -46.43 22.79
N LEU A 544 22.05 -46.19 23.23
CA LEU A 544 22.64 -44.85 23.33
C LEU A 544 22.82 -44.22 21.95
N LYS A 545 23.30 -44.96 20.95
CA LYS A 545 23.36 -44.51 19.55
C LYS A 545 21.96 -44.17 19.04
N ALA A 546 20.98 -45.04 19.26
CA ALA A 546 19.59 -44.81 18.86
C ALA A 546 18.97 -43.60 19.56
N ARG A 547 19.29 -43.35 20.84
CA ARG A 547 18.85 -42.13 21.55
C ARG A 547 19.50 -40.88 20.96
N ARG A 548 20.80 -40.91 20.63
CA ARG A 548 21.49 -39.79 19.98
C ARG A 548 20.93 -39.50 18.59
N THR A 549 20.69 -40.53 17.78
CA THR A 549 20.07 -40.36 16.46
C THR A 549 18.65 -39.83 16.58
N ASN A 550 17.86 -40.32 17.53
CA ASN A 550 16.52 -39.80 17.80
C ASN A 550 16.56 -38.33 18.24
N GLY A 551 17.49 -37.95 19.12
CA GLY A 551 17.70 -36.55 19.50
C GLY A 551 18.08 -35.66 18.31
N ARG A 552 18.95 -36.15 17.41
CA ARG A 552 19.28 -35.45 16.16
C ARG A 552 18.07 -35.31 15.25
N LEU A 553 17.30 -36.38 15.05
CA LEU A 553 16.09 -36.37 14.24
C LEU A 553 14.99 -35.48 14.83
N GLN A 554 14.88 -35.38 16.16
CA GLN A 554 13.98 -34.43 16.81
C GLN A 554 14.41 -32.98 16.58
N ALA A 555 15.72 -32.69 16.68
CA ALA A 555 16.24 -31.35 16.38
C ALA A 555 16.09 -30.99 14.89
N ASP A 556 16.29 -31.96 13.99
CA ASP A 556 16.07 -31.76 12.55
C ASP A 556 14.57 -31.58 12.27
N ARG A 557 13.70 -32.34 12.93
CA ARG A 557 12.24 -32.16 12.86
C ARG A 557 11.82 -30.76 13.34
N SER A 558 12.32 -30.29 14.47
CA SER A 558 11.97 -28.96 14.98
C SER A 558 12.44 -27.85 14.02
N LYS A 559 13.62 -27.98 13.41
CA LYS A 559 14.08 -27.07 12.35
C LYS A 559 13.20 -27.13 11.10
N ILE A 560 12.78 -28.32 10.69
CA ILE A 560 11.86 -28.48 9.55
C ILE A 560 10.50 -27.87 9.88
N GLU A 561 9.99 -28.03 11.10
CA GLU A 561 8.73 -27.40 11.54
C GLU A 561 8.84 -25.87 11.55
N GLU A 562 9.97 -25.31 12.02
CA GLU A 562 10.25 -23.86 12.00
C GLU A 562 10.36 -23.32 10.56
N THR A 563 11.13 -23.98 9.70
CA THR A 563 11.24 -23.61 8.27
C THR A 563 9.91 -23.76 7.53
N THR A 564 9.11 -24.77 7.86
CA THR A 564 7.76 -24.91 7.31
C THR A 564 6.83 -23.80 7.81
N GLY A 565 6.95 -23.41 9.08
CA GLY A 565 6.21 -22.29 9.67
C GLY A 565 6.52 -20.96 8.99
N THR A 566 7.80 -20.66 8.79
CA THR A 566 8.25 -19.45 8.07
C THR A 566 7.81 -19.46 6.62
N GLN A 567 7.96 -20.57 5.90
CA GLN A 567 7.46 -20.69 4.52
C GLN A 567 5.94 -20.55 4.43
N ARG A 568 5.17 -21.05 5.40
CA ARG A 568 3.71 -20.83 5.44
C ARG A 568 3.38 -19.35 5.63
N LEU A 569 4.08 -18.66 6.54
CA LEU A 569 3.91 -17.22 6.73
C LEU A 569 4.24 -16.44 5.44
N GLU A 570 5.34 -16.77 4.78
CA GLU A 570 5.72 -16.16 3.49
C GLU A 570 4.66 -16.42 2.41
N ASN A 571 4.13 -17.65 2.33
CA ASN A 571 3.03 -17.98 1.42
C ASN A 571 1.76 -17.18 1.73
N GLU A 572 1.39 -17.03 3.01
CA GLU A 572 0.24 -16.20 3.38
C GLU A 572 0.44 -14.72 3.05
N MET A 573 1.64 -14.19 3.29
CA MET A 573 1.98 -12.81 2.95
C MET A 573 1.96 -12.57 1.44
N THR A 574 2.53 -13.49 0.65
CA THR A 574 2.51 -13.41 -0.81
C THR A 574 1.11 -13.61 -1.38
N LEU A 575 0.26 -14.46 -0.79
CA LEU A 575 -1.15 -14.59 -1.15
C LEU A 575 -1.93 -13.30 -0.88
N ARG A 576 -1.69 -12.63 0.26
CA ARG A 576 -2.31 -11.33 0.55
C ARG A 576 -1.83 -10.25 -0.43
N ALA A 577 -0.54 -10.22 -0.74
CA ALA A 577 0.02 -9.31 -1.73
C ALA A 577 -0.57 -9.57 -3.13
N LEU A 578 -0.70 -10.84 -3.52
CA LEU A 578 -1.33 -11.24 -4.76
C LEU A 578 -2.79 -10.81 -4.82
N LYS A 579 -3.56 -11.02 -3.75
CA LYS A 579 -4.95 -10.57 -3.67
C LYS A 579 -5.05 -9.05 -3.81
N SER A 580 -4.21 -8.30 -3.10
CA SER A 580 -4.14 -6.83 -3.25
C SER A 580 -3.78 -6.40 -4.67
N ALA A 581 -2.88 -7.14 -5.35
CA ALA A 581 -2.50 -6.86 -6.73
C ALA A 581 -3.64 -7.17 -7.71
N VAL A 582 -4.41 -8.24 -7.47
CA VAL A 582 -5.62 -8.56 -8.24
C VAL A 582 -6.67 -7.47 -8.06
N ASP A 583 -6.96 -7.07 -6.81
CA ASP A 583 -7.92 -5.98 -6.53
C ASP A 583 -7.49 -4.66 -7.20
N ALA A 584 -6.18 -4.36 -7.18
CA ALA A 584 -5.64 -3.18 -7.86
C ALA A 584 -5.76 -3.27 -9.39
N LYS A 585 -5.50 -4.45 -9.97
CA LYS A 585 -5.70 -4.70 -11.40
C LYS A 585 -7.17 -4.53 -11.79
N GLU A 586 -8.09 -5.09 -11.00
CA GLU A 586 -9.53 -4.99 -11.26
C GLU A 586 -10.00 -3.54 -11.21
N LYS A 587 -9.56 -2.75 -10.21
CA LYS A 587 -9.81 -1.31 -10.16
C LYS A 587 -9.26 -0.60 -11.40
N ALA A 588 -8.00 -0.87 -11.78
CA ALA A 588 -7.40 -0.27 -12.96
C ALA A 588 -8.12 -0.64 -14.27
N MET A 589 -8.67 -1.86 -14.38
CA MET A 589 -9.50 -2.26 -15.53
C MET A 589 -10.82 -1.48 -15.55
N VAL A 590 -11.49 -1.31 -14.40
CA VAL A 590 -12.69 -0.48 -14.29
C VAL A 590 -12.39 0.98 -14.66
N ASP A 591 -11.32 1.56 -14.13
CA ASP A 591 -10.89 2.91 -14.47
C ASP A 591 -10.58 3.04 -15.96
N HIS A 592 -9.93 2.02 -16.55
CA HIS A 592 -9.70 1.97 -17.98
C HIS A 592 -11.01 1.98 -18.78
N ASP A 593 -11.99 1.17 -18.39
CA ASP A 593 -13.30 1.14 -19.06
C ASP A 593 -14.05 2.48 -18.92
N VAL A 594 -13.98 3.13 -17.75
CA VAL A 594 -14.53 4.48 -17.55
C VAL A 594 -13.85 5.48 -18.48
N THR A 595 -12.52 5.48 -18.55
CA THR A 595 -11.81 6.38 -19.47
C THR A 595 -12.11 6.07 -20.94
N GLN A 596 -12.32 4.80 -21.32
CA GLN A 596 -12.77 4.46 -22.66
C GLN A 596 -14.17 5.02 -22.96
N LEU A 597 -15.09 4.98 -22.00
CA LEU A 597 -16.42 5.58 -22.13
C LEU A 597 -16.33 7.10 -22.26
N GLU A 598 -15.46 7.76 -21.50
CA GLU A 598 -15.20 9.19 -21.64
C GLU A 598 -14.62 9.53 -23.01
N VAL A 599 -13.64 8.76 -23.50
CA VAL A 599 -13.08 8.92 -24.84
C VAL A 599 -14.14 8.75 -25.91
N LYS A 600 -15.04 7.76 -25.79
CA LYS A 600 -16.17 7.59 -26.72
C LYS A 600 -17.09 8.80 -26.67
N ARG A 601 -17.49 9.26 -25.49
CA ARG A 601 -18.34 10.44 -25.32
C ARG A 601 -17.71 11.69 -25.94
N VAL A 602 -16.42 11.94 -25.71
CA VAL A 602 -15.71 13.08 -26.30
C VAL A 602 -15.60 12.95 -27.81
N ARG A 603 -15.36 11.73 -28.33
CA ARG A 603 -15.36 11.46 -29.77
C ARG A 603 -16.73 11.72 -30.40
N ASP A 604 -17.82 11.34 -29.75
CA ASP A 604 -19.18 11.60 -30.23
C ASP A 604 -19.49 13.10 -30.23
N ILE A 605 -19.10 13.83 -29.18
CA ILE A 605 -19.22 15.30 -29.14
C ILE A 605 -18.40 15.94 -30.27
N LEU A 606 -17.18 15.45 -30.51
CA LEU A 606 -16.34 15.94 -31.60
C LEU A 606 -16.97 15.65 -32.97
N ALA A 607 -17.54 14.46 -33.17
CA ALA A 607 -18.26 14.11 -34.40
C ALA A 607 -19.48 15.00 -34.62
N MET A 608 -20.29 15.22 -33.57
CA MET A 608 -21.43 16.15 -33.64
C MET A 608 -20.99 17.58 -33.99
N ASN A 609 -19.91 18.06 -33.38
CA ASN A 609 -19.37 19.38 -33.68
C ASN A 609 -18.81 19.45 -35.12
N ALA A 610 -18.17 18.38 -35.60
CA ALA A 610 -17.69 18.29 -36.97
C ALA A 610 -18.85 18.32 -37.98
N ASP A 611 -19.93 17.59 -37.71
CA ASP A 611 -21.15 17.62 -38.54
C ASP A 611 -21.80 19.01 -38.53
N GLN A 612 -21.86 19.67 -37.37
CA GLN A 612 -22.35 21.04 -37.27
C GLN A 612 -21.48 22.00 -38.08
N VAL A 613 -20.16 21.95 -37.94
CA VAL A 613 -19.23 22.78 -38.72
C VAL A 613 -19.39 22.51 -40.21
N PHE A 614 -19.44 21.25 -40.63
CA PHE A 614 -19.67 20.88 -42.03
C PHE A 614 -21.00 21.42 -42.56
N SER A 615 -22.07 21.36 -41.76
CA SER A 615 -23.37 21.92 -42.14
C SER A 615 -23.33 23.45 -42.28
N LEU A 616 -22.60 24.13 -41.40
CA LEU A 616 -22.40 25.58 -41.45
C LEU A 616 -21.53 25.99 -42.63
N GLU A 617 -20.47 25.23 -42.94
CA GLU A 617 -19.63 25.43 -44.10
C GLU A 617 -20.41 25.24 -45.40
N ASN A 618 -21.24 24.19 -45.50
CA ASN A 618 -22.14 23.99 -46.63
C ASN A 618 -23.14 25.14 -46.76
N ARG A 619 -23.75 25.58 -45.67
CA ARG A 619 -24.68 26.72 -45.69
C ARG A 619 -23.97 28.01 -46.10
N LYS A 620 -22.75 28.24 -45.62
CA LYS A 620 -21.91 29.37 -46.02
C LYS A 620 -21.59 29.31 -47.52
N ALA A 621 -21.20 28.14 -48.04
CA ALA A 621 -20.91 27.95 -49.45
C ALA A 621 -22.16 28.18 -50.32
N GLN A 622 -23.32 27.65 -49.91
CA GLN A 622 -24.60 27.90 -50.59
C GLN A 622 -24.96 29.40 -50.62
N LEU A 623 -24.79 30.09 -49.49
CA LEU A 623 -25.02 31.53 -49.42
C LEU A 623 -24.02 32.31 -50.28
N GLN A 624 -22.74 31.91 -50.32
CA GLN A 624 -21.74 32.53 -51.18
C GLN A 624 -22.11 32.38 -52.66
N MET A 625 -22.45 31.16 -53.09
CA MET A 625 -22.89 30.90 -54.47
C MET A 625 -24.14 31.70 -54.81
N SER A 626 -25.15 31.73 -53.93
CA SER A 626 -26.37 32.52 -54.13
C SER A 626 -26.09 34.03 -54.20
N MET A 627 -25.14 34.54 -53.39
CA MET A 627 -24.72 35.94 -53.46
C MET A 627 -23.94 36.25 -54.74
N GLU A 628 -23.13 35.32 -55.24
CA GLU A 628 -22.43 35.45 -56.52
C GLU A 628 -23.39 35.43 -57.71
N GLU A 629 -24.38 34.53 -57.71
CA GLU A 629 -25.47 34.51 -58.69
C GLU A 629 -26.24 35.83 -58.66
N ARG A 630 -26.65 36.30 -57.47
CA ARG A 630 -27.38 37.57 -57.35
C ARG A 630 -26.53 38.75 -57.78
N ARG A 631 -25.22 38.74 -57.51
CA ARG A 631 -24.29 39.76 -57.99
C ARG A 631 -24.20 39.76 -59.52
N HIS A 632 -24.14 38.58 -60.13
CA HIS A 632 -24.11 38.45 -61.59
C HIS A 632 -25.43 38.90 -62.23
N GLU A 633 -26.58 38.54 -61.65
CA GLU A 633 -27.89 39.05 -62.07
C GLU A 633 -27.93 40.59 -62.04
N VAL A 634 -27.48 41.20 -60.94
CA VAL A 634 -27.41 42.67 -60.81
C VAL A 634 -26.44 43.27 -61.82
N GLU A 635 -25.33 42.61 -62.12
CA GLU A 635 -24.38 43.05 -63.15
C GLU A 635 -24.99 43.03 -64.55
N VAL A 636 -25.69 41.94 -64.92
CA VAL A 636 -26.41 41.85 -66.19
C VAL A 636 -27.50 42.92 -66.29
N HIS A 637 -28.27 43.15 -65.22
CA HIS A 637 -29.26 44.23 -65.17
C HIS A 637 -28.61 45.61 -65.33
N ARG A 638 -27.49 45.85 -64.65
CA ARG A 638 -26.74 47.10 -64.75
C ARG A 638 -26.20 47.31 -66.16
N ASP A 639 -25.71 46.27 -66.82
CA ASP A 639 -25.17 46.36 -68.17
C ASP A 639 -26.29 46.54 -69.21
N ALA A 640 -27.46 45.92 -69.01
CA ALA A 640 -28.66 46.21 -69.79
C ALA A 640 -29.06 47.69 -69.68
N LEU A 641 -29.11 48.24 -68.46
CA LEU A 641 -29.37 49.66 -68.23
C LEU A 641 -28.30 50.57 -68.86
N ARG A 642 -27.02 50.16 -68.89
CA ARG A 642 -25.97 50.91 -69.60
C ARG A 642 -26.18 50.88 -71.11
N MET A 643 -26.64 49.77 -71.67
CA MET A 643 -26.98 49.66 -73.08
C MET A 643 -28.18 50.53 -73.44
N GLU A 644 -29.24 50.52 -72.62
CA GLU A 644 -30.37 51.45 -72.76
C GLU A 644 -29.92 52.92 -72.70
N LEU A 645 -29.07 53.26 -71.72
CA LEU A 645 -28.49 54.60 -71.62
C LEU A 645 -27.68 54.99 -72.86
N LYS A 646 -26.94 54.05 -73.45
CA LYS A 646 -26.20 54.27 -74.69
C LYS A 646 -27.15 54.50 -75.87
N LEU A 647 -28.20 53.69 -76.02
CA LEU A 647 -29.21 53.89 -77.06
C LEU A 647 -29.89 55.25 -76.93
N VAL A 648 -30.26 55.66 -75.72
CA VAL A 648 -30.82 56.99 -75.46
C VAL A 648 -29.82 58.09 -75.81
N ARG A 649 -28.53 57.92 -75.49
CA ARG A 649 -27.48 58.88 -75.90
C ARG A 649 -27.31 58.96 -77.40
N ASP A 650 -27.35 57.83 -78.10
CA ASP A 650 -27.27 57.77 -79.56
C ASP A 650 -28.51 58.44 -80.19
N ASP A 651 -29.70 58.27 -79.61
CA ASP A 651 -30.92 58.96 -80.01
C ASP A 651 -30.83 60.47 -79.78
N VAL A 652 -30.35 60.92 -78.62
CA VAL A 652 -30.07 62.33 -78.36
C VAL A 652 -29.05 62.86 -79.37
N HIS A 653 -27.99 62.11 -79.65
CA HIS A 653 -27.00 62.51 -80.64
C HIS A 653 -27.61 62.64 -82.04
N ARG A 654 -28.42 61.66 -82.48
CA ARG A 654 -29.18 61.73 -83.74
C ARG A 654 -30.08 62.97 -83.80
N ILE A 655 -30.86 63.22 -82.74
CA ILE A 655 -31.75 64.39 -82.67
C ILE A 655 -30.94 65.70 -82.70
N THR A 656 -29.78 65.75 -82.03
CA THR A 656 -28.91 66.94 -82.09
C THR A 656 -28.31 67.16 -83.47
N LEU A 657 -27.95 66.09 -84.20
CA LEU A 657 -27.52 66.19 -85.59
C LEU A 657 -28.66 66.67 -86.50
N GLU A 658 -29.87 66.12 -86.36
CA GLU A 658 -31.05 66.59 -87.10
C GLU A 658 -31.34 68.06 -86.78
N LEU A 659 -31.28 68.47 -85.51
CA LEU A 659 -31.44 69.86 -85.09
C LEU A 659 -30.39 70.75 -85.76
N ASN A 660 -29.11 70.35 -85.75
CA ASN A 660 -28.03 71.09 -86.40
C ASN A 660 -28.24 71.19 -87.92
N GLU A 661 -28.71 70.12 -88.58
CA GLU A 661 -29.06 70.14 -90.00
C GLU A 661 -30.22 71.10 -90.29
N ARG A 662 -31.23 71.13 -89.41
CA ARG A 662 -32.35 72.09 -89.50
C ARG A 662 -31.86 73.52 -89.26
N LEU A 663 -30.98 73.76 -88.30
CA LEU A 663 -30.35 75.06 -88.06
C LEU A 663 -29.49 75.51 -89.25
N LEU A 664 -28.75 74.61 -89.88
CA LEU A 664 -28.01 74.89 -91.13
C LEU A 664 -28.95 75.19 -92.29
N LYS A 665 -30.07 74.48 -92.43
CA LYS A 665 -31.13 74.78 -93.42
C LYS A 665 -31.78 76.14 -93.15
N VAL A 666 -32.04 76.49 -91.89
CA VAL A 666 -32.54 77.82 -91.52
C VAL A 666 -31.51 78.89 -91.86
N ARG A 667 -30.22 78.70 -91.52
CA ARG A 667 -29.14 79.63 -91.93
C ARG A 667 -29.02 79.74 -93.45
N ALA A 668 -29.17 78.64 -94.19
CA ALA A 668 -29.15 78.67 -95.65
C ALA A 668 -30.36 79.43 -96.22
N LEU A 669 -31.55 79.26 -95.64
CA LEU A 669 -32.74 80.04 -95.98
C LEU A 669 -32.60 81.51 -95.57
N GLN A 670 -31.96 81.80 -94.45
CA GLN A 670 -31.65 83.15 -93.99
C GLN A 670 -30.66 83.84 -94.92
N ASN A 671 -29.57 83.15 -95.31
CA ASN A 671 -28.64 83.63 -96.33
C ASN A 671 -29.32 83.77 -97.71
N LYS A 672 -30.28 82.90 -98.05
CA LYS A 672 -31.09 83.01 -99.28
C LYS A 672 -32.03 84.20 -99.22
N PHE A 673 -32.62 84.48 -98.06
CA PHE A 673 -33.45 85.65 -97.82
C PHE A 673 -32.62 86.94 -97.85
N GLU A 674 -31.44 86.95 -97.25
CA GLU A 674 -30.50 88.08 -97.31
C GLU A 674 -29.95 88.30 -98.72
N THR A 675 -29.68 87.25 -99.50
CA THR A 675 -29.28 87.38 -100.92
C THR A 675 -30.42 87.73 -101.86
N VAL A 676 -31.67 87.38 -101.52
CA VAL A 676 -32.86 87.87 -102.23
C VAL A 676 -33.07 89.35 -101.89
N ASN A 677 -33.04 89.75 -100.62
CA ASN A 677 -33.13 91.16 -100.21
C ASN A 677 -31.99 92.01 -100.78
N ALA A 678 -30.76 91.50 -100.82
CA ALA A 678 -29.62 92.18 -101.43
C ALA A 678 -29.71 92.26 -102.97
N LYS A 679 -30.49 91.38 -103.62
CA LYS A 679 -30.83 91.48 -105.05
C LYS A 679 -31.98 92.44 -105.33
N THR A 680 -32.84 92.75 -104.35
CA THR A 680 -33.91 93.74 -104.47
C THR A 680 -33.47 95.18 -104.14
N THR A 681 -32.23 95.42 -103.70
CA THR A 681 -31.76 96.75 -103.24
C THR A 681 -30.53 97.34 -103.93
N ALA A 682 -30.02 96.78 -105.05
CA ALA A 682 -28.99 97.46 -105.84
C ALA A 682 -28.81 96.94 -107.29
N GLN A 683 -29.73 97.27 -108.21
CA GLN A 683 -29.46 97.69 -109.61
C GLN A 683 -30.75 97.92 -110.42
N GLY A 684 -31.13 99.20 -110.57
CA GLY A 684 -31.77 99.82 -111.76
C GLY A 684 -33.09 99.32 -112.36
N GLY A 685 -34.19 100.05 -112.09
CA GLY A 685 -35.15 100.53 -113.12
C GLY A 685 -36.51 99.82 -113.32
N GLY A 686 -37.62 100.49 -112.95
CA GLY A 686 -38.94 100.43 -113.64
C GLY A 686 -40.18 99.84 -112.92
N GLU A 687 -41.10 100.73 -112.50
CA GLU A 687 -42.61 100.66 -112.40
C GLU A 687 -43.31 99.65 -111.41
N GLU A 688 -43.89 100.08 -110.25
CA GLU A 688 -45.29 100.54 -109.90
C GLU A 688 -46.32 99.40 -109.61
N HIS A 689 -47.18 99.35 -108.55
CA HIS A 689 -47.99 100.34 -107.79
C HIS A 689 -48.37 99.93 -106.31
N SER A 690 -49.08 100.84 -105.60
CA SER A 690 -49.26 101.02 -104.14
C SER A 690 -50.73 100.98 -103.59
N GLN A 691 -50.82 100.75 -102.26
CA GLN A 691 -51.72 101.20 -101.16
C GLN A 691 -52.95 102.14 -101.43
N ALA A 692 -54.11 101.64 -101.89
CA ALA A 692 -55.39 102.40 -101.85
C ALA A 692 -56.71 101.58 -101.85
N TYR A 693 -56.68 100.28 -102.16
CA TYR A 693 -57.91 99.52 -102.50
C TYR A 693 -58.69 98.95 -101.30
N TYR A 694 -58.04 98.55 -100.19
CA TYR A 694 -58.75 97.82 -99.12
C TYR A 694 -59.39 98.68 -98.03
N VAL A 695 -59.08 99.99 -97.97
CA VAL A 695 -59.76 100.94 -97.07
C VAL A 695 -61.23 101.17 -97.49
N ILE A 696 -61.60 100.90 -98.75
CA ILE A 696 -62.95 101.12 -99.28
C ILE A 696 -63.91 99.94 -98.97
N ARG A 697 -63.39 98.71 -98.77
CA ARG A 697 -64.24 97.52 -98.52
C ARG A 697 -64.83 97.48 -97.11
N ALA A 698 -64.15 98.07 -96.13
CA ALA A 698 -64.61 98.15 -94.75
C ALA A 698 -65.73 99.20 -94.51
N ALA A 699 -65.94 100.12 -95.46
CA ALA A 699 -66.99 101.15 -95.36
C ALA A 699 -68.36 100.67 -95.87
N GLN A 700 -68.41 99.69 -96.79
CA GLN A 700 -69.64 99.20 -97.41
C GLN A 700 -70.47 98.25 -96.52
N GLU A 701 -69.83 97.43 -95.67
CA GLU A 701 -70.54 96.54 -94.73
C GLU A 701 -71.26 97.30 -93.59
N ARG A 702 -70.92 98.58 -93.39
CA ARG A 702 -71.52 99.45 -92.35
C ARG A 702 -72.84 100.09 -92.80
N GLU A 703 -73.07 100.28 -94.10
CA GLU A 703 -74.28 100.91 -94.66
C GLU A 703 -75.43 99.90 -94.88
N GLU A 704 -75.11 98.62 -95.13
CA GLU A 704 -76.09 97.55 -95.34
C GLU A 704 -76.86 97.18 -94.06
N LEU A 705 -76.23 97.27 -92.89
CA LEU A 705 -76.87 97.07 -91.59
C LEU A 705 -77.81 98.23 -91.17
N GLN A 706 -77.62 99.43 -91.74
CA GLN A 706 -78.45 100.60 -91.45
C GLN A 706 -79.75 100.62 -92.29
N ARG A 707 -79.72 100.11 -93.53
CA ARG A 707 -80.92 99.92 -94.38
C ARG A 707 -81.92 98.87 -93.85
N GLN A 708 -81.48 97.94 -93.00
CA GLN A 708 -82.35 96.95 -92.37
C GLN A 708 -83.09 97.51 -91.13
N GLY A 709 -82.58 98.59 -90.52
CA GLY A 709 -83.24 99.32 -89.44
C GLY A 709 -84.42 100.17 -89.92
N ASP A 710 -84.24 100.91 -91.02
CA ASP A 710 -85.26 101.83 -91.56
C ASP A 710 -86.54 101.11 -92.06
N GLN A 711 -86.44 99.81 -92.39
CA GLN A 711 -87.58 98.99 -92.81
C GLN A 711 -88.46 98.49 -91.64
N LEU A 712 -87.93 98.48 -90.42
CA LEU A 712 -88.68 98.11 -89.21
C LEU A 712 -89.46 99.31 -88.65
N ASP A 713 -88.93 100.53 -88.78
CA ASP A 713 -89.60 101.75 -88.32
C ASP A 713 -90.83 102.14 -89.16
N VAL A 714 -90.87 101.77 -90.45
CA VAL A 714 -92.06 101.95 -91.30
C VAL A 714 -93.21 101.00 -90.91
N LYS A 715 -92.92 99.86 -90.29
CA LYS A 715 -93.94 98.91 -89.80
C LYS A 715 -94.55 99.37 -88.47
N ILE A 716 -93.81 100.10 -87.64
CA ILE A 716 -94.29 100.66 -86.36
C ILE A 716 -95.32 101.78 -86.58
N ARG A 717 -95.10 102.67 -87.57
CA ARG A 717 -96.03 103.78 -87.88
C ARG A 717 -97.39 103.35 -88.45
N LYS A 718 -97.51 102.12 -88.99
CA LYS A 718 -98.79 101.54 -89.44
C LYS A 718 -99.61 100.98 -88.27
N ALA A 719 -98.97 100.45 -87.22
CA ALA A 719 -99.65 99.95 -86.04
C ALA A 719 -100.25 101.08 -85.17
N GLU A 720 -99.66 102.27 -85.18
CA GLU A 720 -100.13 103.44 -84.42
C GLU A 720 -101.41 104.06 -85.02
N GLN A 721 -101.69 103.88 -86.32
CA GLN A 721 -102.93 104.36 -86.96
C GLN A 721 -104.14 103.44 -86.70
N GLU A 722 -103.92 102.17 -86.36
CA GLU A 722 -104.98 101.18 -86.06
C GLU A 722 -105.51 101.30 -84.61
N VAL A 723 -104.73 101.88 -83.69
CA VAL A 723 -105.13 102.11 -82.28
C VAL A 723 -106.12 103.27 -82.14
N GLY A 724 -106.02 104.32 -82.98
CA GLY A 724 -106.95 105.47 -82.95
C GLY A 724 -108.38 105.15 -83.40
N ALA A 725 -108.60 104.06 -84.14
CA ALA A 725 -109.93 103.66 -84.59
C ALA A 725 -110.71 102.82 -83.55
N LEU A 726 -110.03 102.19 -82.59
CA LEU A 726 -110.65 101.35 -81.54
C LEU A 726 -111.13 102.16 -80.32
N GLU A 727 -110.54 103.31 -80.06
CA GLU A 727 -110.89 104.19 -78.94
C GLU A 727 -112.28 104.85 -79.12
N ALA A 728 -112.67 105.11 -80.37
CA ALA A 728 -113.99 105.66 -80.71
C ALA A 728 -115.16 104.67 -80.52
N THR A 729 -114.91 103.36 -80.63
CA THR A 729 -115.93 102.31 -80.43
C THR A 729 -116.19 101.96 -78.96
N LEU A 730 -115.27 102.27 -78.04
CA LEU A 730 -115.43 101.99 -76.60
C LEU A 730 -116.37 103.01 -75.92
N GLY A 731 -116.42 104.25 -76.41
CA GLY A 731 -117.23 105.32 -75.83
C GLY A 731 -118.74 105.12 -75.95
N GLN A 732 -119.23 104.43 -76.99
CA GLN A 732 -120.67 104.17 -77.16
C GLN A 732 -121.18 103.01 -76.30
N LEU A 733 -120.31 102.07 -75.89
CA LEU A 733 -120.69 100.89 -75.10
C LEU A 733 -120.85 101.20 -73.60
N MET A 734 -120.14 102.22 -73.08
CA MET A 734 -120.21 102.61 -71.67
C MET A 734 -121.54 103.29 -71.28
N MET A 735 -122.21 103.97 -72.21
CA MET A 735 -123.46 104.69 -71.94
C MET A 735 -124.67 103.74 -71.77
N ALA A 736 -124.73 102.63 -72.52
CA ALA A 736 -125.83 101.67 -72.44
C ALA A 736 -125.79 100.77 -71.19
N ASN A 737 -124.59 100.47 -70.67
CA ASN A 737 -124.41 99.65 -69.46
C ASN A 737 -124.69 100.42 -68.16
N GLY A 738 -124.63 101.76 -68.17
CA GLY A 738 -124.92 102.60 -67.01
C GLY A 738 -126.38 102.54 -66.53
N SER A 739 -127.35 102.43 -67.45
CA SER A 739 -128.78 102.40 -67.12
C SER A 739 -129.29 101.06 -66.57
N PHE A 740 -128.60 99.95 -66.85
CA PHE A 740 -128.99 98.62 -66.37
C PHE A 740 -128.38 98.29 -64.99
N GLY A 741 -127.22 98.88 -64.65
CA GLY A 741 -126.57 98.73 -63.34
C GLY A 741 -127.26 99.48 -62.18
N ALA A 742 -128.02 100.54 -62.47
CA ALA A 742 -128.67 101.36 -61.45
C ALA A 742 -129.90 100.70 -60.77
N ARG A 743 -130.44 99.61 -61.35
CA ARG A 743 -131.56 98.84 -60.78
C ARG A 743 -131.14 97.66 -59.88
N PHE A 744 -129.83 97.40 -59.76
CA PHE A 744 -129.28 96.26 -58.98
C PHE A 744 -128.10 96.61 -58.06
N LYS A 745 -127.88 97.88 -57.68
CA LYS A 745 -126.86 98.20 -56.67
C LYS A 745 -127.43 98.91 -55.43
N LYS A 746 -127.45 98.14 -54.32
CA LYS A 746 -127.47 98.64 -52.94
C LYS A 746 -126.27 98.04 -52.19
N VAL A 747 -125.19 98.84 -52.15
CA VAL A 747 -124.07 98.99 -51.18
C VAL A 747 -123.14 97.80 -50.86
N GLU A 748 -121.87 97.87 -51.30
CA GLU A 748 -120.73 97.07 -50.81
C GLU A 748 -120.05 97.73 -49.59
N THR A 749 -119.73 96.91 -48.59
CA THR A 749 -119.18 97.25 -47.27
C THR A 749 -117.63 97.22 -47.24
N ARG A 750 -117.10 97.74 -46.13
CA ARG A 750 -115.70 98.06 -45.77
C ARG A 750 -114.65 96.94 -45.88
N GLU A 751 -114.99 95.75 -46.39
CA GLU A 751 -114.19 94.53 -46.36
C GLU A 751 -113.21 94.42 -47.56
N ALA A 752 -113.55 94.94 -48.73
CA ALA A 752 -112.71 94.87 -49.93
C ALA A 752 -111.39 95.68 -49.85
N ILE A 753 -111.27 96.60 -48.89
CA ILE A 753 -110.04 97.39 -48.67
C ILE A 753 -108.99 96.60 -47.86
N ALA A 754 -109.41 95.64 -47.03
CA ALA A 754 -108.52 94.84 -46.19
C ALA A 754 -107.78 93.74 -46.98
N GLU A 755 -108.45 93.07 -47.92
CA GLU A 755 -107.83 92.03 -48.76
C GLU A 755 -106.69 92.57 -49.65
N ARG A 756 -106.80 93.84 -50.11
CA ARG A 756 -105.75 94.49 -50.89
C ARG A 756 -104.48 94.79 -50.07
N ALA A 757 -104.59 94.98 -48.76
CA ALA A 757 -103.45 95.19 -47.87
C ALA A 757 -102.73 93.86 -47.55
N GLU A 758 -103.49 92.78 -47.41
CA GLU A 758 -102.95 91.44 -47.12
C GLU A 758 -102.16 90.85 -48.31
N LEU A 759 -102.62 91.12 -49.54
CA LEU A 759 -101.90 90.76 -50.76
C LEU A 759 -100.57 91.53 -50.93
N ARG A 760 -100.48 92.79 -50.48
CA ARG A 760 -99.21 93.55 -50.44
C ARG A 760 -98.23 92.98 -49.41
N ALA A 761 -98.70 92.62 -48.21
CA ALA A 761 -97.86 91.99 -47.19
C ALA A 761 -97.30 90.61 -47.63
N ARG A 762 -98.06 89.87 -48.45
CA ARG A 762 -97.56 88.64 -49.10
C ARG A 762 -96.50 88.93 -50.18
N LEU A 763 -96.64 90.03 -50.91
CA LEU A 763 -95.68 90.46 -51.92
C LEU A 763 -94.35 90.91 -51.29
N ASP A 764 -94.38 91.61 -50.15
CA ASP A 764 -93.16 92.01 -49.43
C ASP A 764 -92.42 90.79 -48.83
N LYS A 765 -93.14 89.83 -48.23
CA LYS A 765 -92.53 88.58 -47.71
C LYS A 765 -91.90 87.72 -48.82
N THR A 766 -92.45 87.76 -50.03
CA THR A 766 -91.86 87.05 -51.17
C THR A 766 -90.66 87.81 -51.74
N TYR A 767 -90.66 89.14 -51.69
CA TYR A 767 -89.49 89.97 -52.00
C TYR A 767 -88.32 89.76 -51.02
N ASP A 768 -88.59 89.62 -49.71
CA ASP A 768 -87.55 89.31 -48.72
C ASP A 768 -86.95 87.91 -48.91
N LYS A 769 -87.78 86.91 -49.26
CA LYS A 769 -87.31 85.57 -49.65
C LYS A 769 -86.48 85.62 -50.93
N LEU A 770 -86.88 86.43 -51.91
CA LEU A 770 -86.11 86.67 -53.14
C LEU A 770 -84.75 87.32 -52.81
N LYS A 771 -84.70 88.26 -51.87
CA LYS A 771 -83.46 88.91 -51.43
C LYS A 771 -82.53 87.93 -50.71
N PHE A 772 -83.07 87.06 -49.85
CA PHE A 772 -82.30 85.99 -49.21
C PHE A 772 -81.77 84.98 -50.24
N LYS A 773 -82.61 84.58 -51.21
CA LYS A 773 -82.20 83.72 -52.32
C LYS A 773 -81.14 84.38 -53.21
N ARG A 774 -81.19 85.69 -53.43
CA ARG A 774 -80.13 86.47 -54.11
C ARG A 774 -78.82 86.54 -53.31
N GLN A 775 -78.89 86.55 -51.97
CA GLN A 775 -77.69 86.48 -51.12
C GLN A 775 -77.07 85.07 -51.13
N GLU A 776 -77.89 84.02 -51.08
CA GLU A 776 -77.43 82.63 -51.30
C GLU A 776 -76.86 82.45 -52.70
N GLU A 777 -77.50 83.02 -53.72
CA GLU A 777 -77.00 83.04 -55.10
C GLU A 777 -75.67 83.78 -55.21
N ALA A 778 -75.50 84.93 -54.55
CA ALA A 778 -74.23 85.64 -54.52
C ALA A 778 -73.12 84.83 -53.81
N ALA A 779 -73.44 84.11 -52.73
CA ALA A 779 -72.50 83.23 -52.04
C ALA A 779 -72.10 82.03 -52.92
N LEU A 780 -73.07 81.40 -53.59
CA LEU A 780 -72.82 80.33 -54.57
C LEU A 780 -72.06 80.84 -55.79
N VAL A 781 -72.25 82.08 -56.22
CA VAL A 781 -71.47 82.74 -57.27
C VAL A 781 -70.03 82.99 -56.81
N MET A 782 -69.79 83.35 -55.54
CA MET A 782 -68.43 83.44 -55.00
C MET A 782 -67.75 82.07 -54.91
N ASP A 783 -68.46 81.02 -54.52
CA ASP A 783 -67.95 79.64 -54.52
C ASP A 783 -67.68 79.16 -55.95
N LEU A 784 -68.57 79.48 -56.90
CA LEU A 784 -68.35 79.26 -58.33
C LEU A 784 -67.17 80.06 -58.87
N GLN A 785 -66.95 81.30 -58.43
CA GLN A 785 -65.75 82.07 -58.79
C GLN A 785 -64.47 81.47 -58.22
N GLN A 786 -64.51 80.89 -57.01
CA GLN A 786 -63.38 80.14 -56.46
C GLN A 786 -63.14 78.85 -57.25
N VAL A 787 -64.18 78.13 -57.63
CA VAL A 787 -64.08 76.94 -58.49
C VAL A 787 -63.62 77.33 -59.90
N ASP A 788 -64.10 78.43 -60.48
CA ASP A 788 -63.68 79.01 -61.77
C ASP A 788 -62.24 79.48 -61.71
N SER A 789 -61.75 80.00 -60.58
CA SER A 789 -60.33 80.32 -60.43
C SER A 789 -59.47 79.05 -60.39
N ARG A 790 -59.94 77.97 -59.75
CA ARG A 790 -59.28 76.65 -59.79
C ARG A 790 -59.36 76.01 -61.17
N LEU A 791 -60.48 76.13 -61.87
CA LEU A 791 -60.68 75.72 -63.26
C LEU A 791 -59.88 76.59 -64.22
N SER A 792 -59.66 77.87 -63.93
CA SER A 792 -58.81 78.79 -64.69
C SER A 792 -57.34 78.42 -64.54
N ASN A 793 -56.92 77.95 -63.36
CA ASN A 793 -55.56 77.47 -63.14
C ASN A 793 -55.35 76.10 -63.81
N LEU A 794 -56.30 75.17 -63.67
CA LEU A 794 -56.29 73.90 -64.41
C LEU A 794 -56.44 74.09 -65.92
N SER A 795 -57.19 75.10 -66.37
CA SER A 795 -57.32 75.44 -67.79
C SER A 795 -56.11 76.18 -68.30
N ALA A 796 -55.37 76.95 -67.47
CA ALA A 796 -54.07 77.48 -67.84
C ALA A 796 -53.03 76.35 -67.99
N GLU A 797 -53.04 75.35 -67.10
CA GLU A 797 -52.22 74.15 -67.23
C GLU A 797 -52.62 73.31 -68.47
N HIS A 798 -53.92 73.21 -68.77
CA HIS A 798 -54.42 72.54 -69.97
C HIS A 798 -54.19 73.36 -71.25
N GLN A 799 -54.23 74.69 -71.20
CA GLN A 799 -53.90 75.59 -72.29
C GLN A 799 -52.40 75.58 -72.57
N HIS A 800 -51.56 75.41 -71.54
CA HIS A 800 -50.15 75.17 -71.73
C HIS A 800 -49.93 73.84 -72.46
N MET A 801 -50.54 72.74 -72.02
CA MET A 801 -50.48 71.45 -72.73
C MET A 801 -51.10 71.54 -74.14
N ALA A 802 -52.20 72.26 -74.33
CA ALA A 802 -52.87 72.44 -75.62
C ALA A 802 -52.12 73.36 -76.57
N SER A 803 -51.40 74.36 -76.07
CA SER A 803 -50.53 75.22 -76.89
C SER A 803 -49.33 74.43 -77.41
N THR A 804 -48.78 73.49 -76.64
CA THR A 804 -47.74 72.58 -77.15
C THR A 804 -48.27 71.61 -78.23
N VAL A 805 -49.54 71.21 -78.14
CA VAL A 805 -50.22 70.46 -79.21
C VAL A 805 -50.57 71.36 -80.41
N GLY A 806 -50.94 72.62 -80.17
CA GLY A 806 -51.27 73.63 -81.16
C GLY A 806 -50.04 74.13 -81.95
N GLU A 807 -48.88 74.15 -81.33
CA GLU A 807 -47.61 74.39 -82.02
C GLU A 807 -47.15 73.20 -82.90
N LEU A 808 -47.81 72.03 -82.78
CA LEU A 808 -47.70 70.93 -83.74
C LEU A 808 -48.77 71.06 -84.84
N SER A 809 -49.95 71.61 -84.56
CA SER A 809 -50.91 72.01 -85.59
C SER A 809 -50.51 73.29 -86.36
N ARG A 810 -49.54 74.08 -85.85
CA ARG A 810 -48.65 75.03 -86.56
C ARG A 810 -48.14 74.49 -87.90
N ARG A 811 -48.09 73.17 -88.09
CA ARG A 811 -47.62 72.57 -89.33
C ARG A 811 -48.75 72.22 -90.29
N ALA A 812 -49.99 72.17 -89.82
CA ALA A 812 -51.16 72.05 -90.68
C ALA A 812 -51.50 73.40 -91.35
N THR A 813 -51.33 74.52 -90.64
CA THR A 813 -51.42 75.90 -91.19
C THR A 813 -50.33 76.24 -92.20
N GLU A 814 -49.25 75.47 -92.30
CA GLU A 814 -48.22 75.74 -93.31
C GLU A 814 -48.68 75.58 -94.74
N ALA A 815 -49.84 74.98 -94.97
CA ALA A 815 -50.10 74.49 -96.31
C ALA A 815 -51.54 74.65 -96.76
N GLN A 816 -52.35 75.28 -95.92
CA GLN A 816 -53.11 76.48 -96.34
C GLN A 816 -52.32 77.34 -97.37
N ARG A 817 -50.97 77.37 -97.34
CA ARG A 817 -50.10 77.89 -98.43
C ARG A 817 -50.39 77.34 -99.84
N ALA A 818 -50.83 76.10 -100.01
CA ALA A 818 -51.05 75.58 -101.37
C ALA A 818 -52.39 76.04 -101.97
N CYS A 819 -53.38 76.31 -101.11
CA CYS A 819 -54.67 76.81 -101.55
C CYS A 819 -54.63 78.31 -101.91
N ASP A 820 -53.79 79.11 -101.23
CA ASP A 820 -53.49 80.51 -101.58
C ASP A 820 -52.86 80.67 -102.98
N ASP A 821 -52.22 79.63 -103.53
CA ASP A 821 -51.70 79.67 -104.90
C ASP A 821 -52.78 79.48 -105.98
N GLN A 822 -53.91 78.82 -105.66
CA GLN A 822 -55.00 78.59 -106.62
C GLN A 822 -55.95 79.78 -106.70
N SER A 823 -56.17 80.50 -105.59
CA SER A 823 -56.90 81.77 -105.56
C SER A 823 -56.16 82.89 -106.34
N ALA A 824 -54.82 82.82 -106.45
CA ALA A 824 -53.99 83.70 -107.30
C ALA A 824 -54.13 83.47 -108.83
N LYS A 825 -54.80 82.39 -109.27
CA LYS A 825 -55.12 82.17 -110.70
C LYS A 825 -56.49 82.74 -111.08
N LEU A 826 -57.44 82.73 -110.15
CA LEU A 826 -58.77 83.31 -110.34
C LEU A 826 -58.73 84.84 -110.46
N ALA A 827 -57.82 85.51 -109.72
CA ALA A 827 -57.57 86.95 -109.81
C ALA A 827 -57.08 87.43 -111.19
N ARG A 828 -56.43 86.58 -112.00
CA ARG A 828 -55.89 87.01 -113.32
C ARG A 828 -56.89 86.96 -114.48
N ALA A 829 -57.92 86.14 -114.42
CA ALA A 829 -58.84 85.97 -115.55
C ALA A 829 -59.97 87.01 -115.55
N GLN A 830 -60.45 87.41 -114.37
CA GLN A 830 -61.58 88.34 -114.24
C GLN A 830 -61.18 89.81 -114.45
N GLU A 831 -59.91 90.17 -114.27
CA GLU A 831 -59.40 91.51 -114.61
C GLU A 831 -59.36 91.77 -116.14
N ARG A 832 -59.46 90.73 -116.97
CA ARG A 832 -59.55 90.90 -118.43
C ARG A 832 -60.98 91.03 -118.97
N VAL A 833 -61.99 90.72 -118.14
CA VAL A 833 -63.38 91.15 -118.39
C VAL A 833 -63.51 92.68 -118.25
N ALA A 834 -62.68 93.33 -117.45
CA ALA A 834 -62.80 94.76 -117.21
C ALA A 834 -62.13 95.66 -118.26
N ARG A 835 -61.24 95.14 -119.13
CA ARG A 835 -60.38 96.03 -119.95
C ARG A 835 -60.88 96.37 -121.35
N LEU A 836 -61.81 95.65 -121.98
CA LEU A 836 -62.19 95.98 -123.37
C LEU A 836 -63.69 95.83 -123.65
N GLN A 837 -64.52 96.23 -122.69
CA GLN A 837 -65.69 97.06 -122.98
C GLN A 837 -65.26 98.49 -123.39
N ALA A 838 -64.41 98.57 -124.42
CA ALA A 838 -64.07 99.80 -125.15
C ALA A 838 -63.37 99.41 -126.47
N GLY A 839 -64.13 98.98 -127.49
CA GLY A 839 -63.53 98.71 -128.81
C GLY A 839 -64.34 98.01 -129.91
N THR A 840 -65.63 98.31 -130.12
CA THR A 840 -66.33 98.35 -131.44
C THR A 840 -67.74 98.94 -131.21
N GLY A 841 -68.25 99.98 -131.86
CA GLY A 841 -67.77 100.93 -132.89
C GLY A 841 -68.44 102.29 -132.61
N GLY A 842 -67.96 103.44 -133.11
CA GLY A 842 -68.11 103.87 -134.51
C GLY A 842 -69.60 103.99 -134.85
N ASP A 843 -70.25 105.15 -134.98
CA ASP A 843 -69.89 106.54 -135.37
C ASP A 843 -70.22 107.57 -134.25
N ALA A 844 -69.67 108.78 -134.11
CA ALA A 844 -68.62 109.65 -134.70
C ALA A 844 -68.64 110.96 -133.83
N PRO A 845 -67.79 112.00 -133.96
CA PRO A 845 -66.39 112.17 -134.38
C PRO A 845 -65.48 112.93 -133.34
N LEU A 846 -64.15 112.89 -133.55
CA LEU A 846 -63.07 113.84 -133.15
C LEU A 846 -63.02 114.48 -131.73
N ILE A 847 -62.08 114.11 -130.84
CA ILE A 847 -60.66 114.54 -130.74
C ILE A 847 -60.45 116.07 -130.63
N LYS A 848 -60.12 116.53 -129.41
CA LYS A 848 -58.93 117.38 -129.07
C LYS A 848 -58.86 117.69 -127.56
N GLU A 849 -57.64 117.58 -126.99
CA GLU A 849 -57.12 117.99 -125.66
C GLU A 849 -56.78 116.89 -124.64
N ALA A 850 -55.70 116.17 -124.96
CA ALA A 850 -54.83 115.43 -124.04
C ALA A 850 -53.55 116.24 -123.68
N ASP A 851 -53.52 117.57 -123.88
CA ASP A 851 -52.25 118.32 -123.83
C ASP A 851 -52.18 119.43 -122.76
N LEU A 852 -53.02 119.39 -121.71
CA LEU A 852 -52.94 120.36 -120.61
C LEU A 852 -52.98 119.70 -119.22
N ALA A 853 -51.80 119.28 -118.76
CA ALA A 853 -51.32 119.35 -117.37
C ALA A 853 -51.83 118.30 -116.35
N GLU A 854 -51.13 117.20 -116.03
CA GLU A 854 -49.67 116.93 -115.96
C GLU A 854 -48.83 117.95 -115.15
N VAL A 855 -49.32 119.16 -114.91
CA VAL A 855 -48.61 120.19 -114.12
C VAL A 855 -49.10 120.26 -112.66
N ARG A 856 -50.25 119.64 -112.32
CA ARG A 856 -50.83 119.75 -110.95
C ARG A 856 -50.56 118.57 -110.03
N GLU A 857 -50.07 117.45 -110.56
CA GLU A 857 -49.62 116.32 -109.76
C GLU A 857 -48.36 116.62 -108.94
N ILE A 858 -47.47 117.50 -109.40
CA ILE A 858 -46.14 117.63 -108.77
C ILE A 858 -46.17 118.45 -107.46
N THR A 859 -47.07 119.43 -107.33
CA THR A 859 -47.03 120.37 -106.20
C THR A 859 -47.82 119.95 -104.95
N ARG A 860 -48.76 119.02 -105.04
CA ARG A 860 -49.65 118.70 -103.91
C ARG A 860 -49.18 117.49 -103.08
N ALA A 861 -48.37 116.61 -103.68
CA ALA A 861 -47.80 115.44 -103.02
C ALA A 861 -46.71 115.79 -101.99
N MET A 862 -45.90 116.85 -102.19
CA MET A 862 -44.80 117.16 -101.27
C MET A 862 -45.18 117.85 -99.95
N LEU A 863 -46.37 118.46 -99.84
CA LEU A 863 -46.73 119.26 -98.66
C LEU A 863 -47.55 118.50 -97.60
N GLY A 864 -48.09 117.32 -97.91
CA GLY A 864 -48.96 116.56 -96.98
C GLY A 864 -48.24 115.58 -96.06
N GLU A 865 -47.15 114.95 -96.53
CA GLU A 865 -46.45 113.91 -95.74
C GLU A 865 -45.64 114.49 -94.57
N LEU A 866 -45.23 115.76 -94.62
CA LEU A 866 -44.47 116.39 -93.54
C LEU A 866 -45.33 116.86 -92.35
N ALA A 867 -46.66 116.94 -92.51
CA ALA A 867 -47.57 117.44 -91.46
C ALA A 867 -48.03 116.36 -90.47
N ASN A 868 -48.18 115.11 -90.88
CA ASN A 868 -48.80 114.08 -90.03
C ASN A 868 -47.81 113.37 -89.07
N LEU A 869 -46.51 113.42 -89.36
CA LEU A 869 -45.47 112.88 -88.46
C LEU A 869 -45.18 113.80 -87.27
N ALA A 870 -45.64 115.05 -87.29
CA ALA A 870 -45.38 116.03 -86.24
C ALA A 870 -46.42 116.07 -85.10
N ALA A 871 -47.54 115.33 -85.16
CA ALA A 871 -48.76 115.70 -84.41
C ALA A 871 -49.24 114.80 -83.25
N ALA A 872 -48.71 113.59 -82.95
CA ALA A 872 -49.41 112.73 -81.96
C ALA A 872 -48.59 111.87 -80.99
N SER A 873 -47.29 112.14 -80.79
CA SER A 873 -46.56 111.62 -79.60
C SER A 873 -46.22 112.79 -78.65
N PRO A 874 -47.03 113.03 -77.59
CA PRO A 874 -46.93 114.24 -76.77
C PRO A 874 -46.32 113.99 -75.38
N GLU A 875 -45.08 113.51 -75.30
CA GLU A 875 -44.26 113.60 -74.08
C GLU A 875 -42.85 114.08 -74.46
N LEU A 876 -42.72 115.42 -74.42
CA LEU A 876 -41.57 116.29 -74.67
C LEU A 876 -40.14 115.71 -74.53
N GLY A 877 -39.31 116.04 -75.54
CA GLY A 877 -37.84 116.05 -75.44
C GLY A 877 -37.19 116.76 -76.64
N LEU A 878 -37.05 118.09 -76.54
CA LEU A 878 -36.49 119.06 -77.48
C LEU A 878 -35.06 118.79 -77.99
N ALA A 879 -34.73 119.51 -79.08
CA ALA A 879 -33.43 119.83 -79.71
C ALA A 879 -33.13 118.97 -80.96
N GLN A 880 -32.73 119.51 -82.11
CA GLN A 880 -31.99 120.74 -82.39
C GLN A 880 -31.99 120.99 -83.91
N HIS A 881 -32.02 122.26 -84.30
CA HIS A 881 -31.31 122.86 -85.43
C HIS A 881 -30.97 122.02 -86.68
N VAL A 882 -31.66 122.36 -87.79
CA VAL A 882 -31.11 122.69 -89.12
C VAL A 882 -29.70 122.19 -89.44
N GLU A 883 -29.62 121.13 -90.25
CA GLU A 883 -29.04 121.17 -91.60
C GLU A 883 -29.92 120.38 -92.57
#